data_AF-A0A094H5L4-F1
#
_entry.id   AF-A0A094H5L4-F1
#
_cell.length_a   1.000
_cell.length_b   1.000
_cell.length_c   1.000
_cell.angle_alpha   90.00
_cell.angle_beta   90.00
_cell.angle_gamma   90.00
#
_symmetry.space_group_name_H-M   'P 1'
#
loop_
_entity.id
_entity.type
_entity.pdbx_description
1 polymer ?
#
loop_
_entity_poly.entity_id
_entity_poly.type
_entity_poly.pdbx_seq_one_letter_code
_entity_poly.pdbx_strand_id
1 'polypeptide(L)'
;MVFTAPPSSPAMADIPDTVPLPDFLLDNMYRSVPHEQAKNPFTCGLSGKTYTSLEWKDRVGWLARALHQELGFQVNQGTEWEKVIGIYTLNTVDTMAVSFAVHYLNGVASPANAAYSAAELAYQLKSAGAKAIFTCIPLLENALEAAKTAGIPEKHVYILDMPDVFTGGKKVPFKTVGELIEQGKHLPAIEPLKWAQGQGERQTAFLCYSSGTSGLPKGVMISHRNCITNIIQITLHEQSARAGKGPKGGSRQDVALGLLPFSHIYGLVIICLTGAFRGDETIVLPKFELTTFLQAIQEYKISVLFIVPPIVIGLINAHQISSRYDLTSVESIFTGAAPLGESTARDLAKLHPSWLIRQGYGMTETCTGVCLTTEEDVWFGSSGHLLPGFTVKIVRPDGSEVSAYNEEGELLVQSHSVVLGYLNNPDANAETFLPDTDGKGRWIRTGDVAIVSVAPSGNEHITITERIKELIKVNGHQVAPAELEALLLSHPSVADAAVIPVPSDRAGEVPRAYVVKLSRVSIEENDKIVKRDIAKFVEANKSRYKWLAGGIEFIDVIPKSPSGKILRRLLRDKEKEDRRKAGDNPNNKPAIYANYIVDSAGTPPTKYGFSRIIEVIREEAGATAITVGVVLPSPPPFYPPVAVSILSQVPSSCRRLSNTVPLYLVLPLHLIVPSVRTTKKGFFLALRHQRRGRRDQTRDTDEKKTRSNPTTARLPLPAADRESASTP
;
A
#
# COMPACT_ATOMS: atom_id res chain seq x y z
N MET A 1 -18.37 15.02 8.67
CA MET A 1 -19.17 13.87 9.13
C MET A 1 -18.23 12.72 9.39
N VAL A 2 -18.43 11.99 10.49
CA VAL A 2 -17.58 10.88 10.89
C VAL A 2 -18.37 9.60 10.72
N PHE A 3 -17.80 8.64 10.00
CA PHE A 3 -18.42 7.34 9.73
C PHE A 3 -17.70 6.24 10.51
N THR A 4 -18.44 5.25 10.98
CA THR A 4 -17.95 4.14 11.81
C THR A 4 -18.52 2.81 11.31
N ALA A 5 -18.04 1.69 11.85
CA ALA A 5 -18.65 0.39 11.59
C ALA A 5 -20.16 0.39 11.92
N PRO A 6 -20.98 -0.42 11.22
CA PRO A 6 -22.41 -0.53 11.50
C PRO A 6 -22.69 -0.82 12.98
N PRO A 7 -23.77 -0.30 13.59
CA PRO A 7 -24.10 -0.54 14.99
C PRO A 7 -24.27 -2.02 15.37
N SER A 8 -24.58 -2.87 14.39
CA SER A 8 -24.66 -4.34 14.52
C SER A 8 -23.30 -5.03 14.61
N SER A 9 -22.21 -4.31 14.33
CA SER A 9 -20.85 -4.86 14.39
C SER A 9 -20.45 -5.21 15.82
N PRO A 10 -19.82 -6.37 16.05
CA PRO A 10 -19.33 -6.71 17.38
C PRO A 10 -18.33 -5.67 17.89
N ALA A 11 -18.37 -5.40 19.20
CA ALA A 11 -17.42 -4.50 19.84
C ALA A 11 -16.00 -5.07 19.81
N MET A 12 -15.01 -4.20 19.66
CA MET A 12 -13.61 -4.58 19.77
C MET A 12 -13.28 -5.00 21.21
N ALA A 13 -12.58 -6.12 21.36
CA ALA A 13 -11.99 -6.53 22.63
C ALA A 13 -10.66 -5.79 22.87
N ASP A 14 -10.14 -5.90 24.10
CA ASP A 14 -8.80 -5.41 24.43
C ASP A 14 -7.75 -6.12 23.57
N ILE A 15 -6.92 -5.32 22.89
CA ILE A 15 -5.89 -5.83 21.99
C ILE A 15 -4.60 -6.00 22.80
N PRO A 16 -4.06 -7.23 22.95
CA PRO A 16 -2.87 -7.47 23.74
C PRO A 16 -1.65 -6.75 23.14
N ASP A 17 -0.83 -6.18 24.01
CA ASP A 17 0.38 -5.42 23.66
C ASP A 17 1.66 -6.01 24.29
N THR A 18 1.54 -7.10 25.04
CA THR A 18 2.65 -7.89 25.61
C THR A 18 2.81 -9.25 24.94
N VAL A 19 1.92 -9.58 23.99
CA VAL A 19 1.90 -10.88 23.30
C VAL A 19 2.45 -10.71 21.89
N PRO A 20 3.51 -11.46 21.51
CA PRO A 20 4.00 -11.43 20.14
C PRO A 20 3.02 -12.11 19.19
N LEU A 21 2.97 -11.62 17.96
CA LEU A 21 2.06 -12.12 16.91
C LEU A 21 2.04 -13.66 16.76
N PRO A 22 3.19 -14.38 16.75
CA PRO A 22 3.18 -15.84 16.70
C PRO A 22 2.43 -16.47 17.88
N ASP A 23 2.59 -15.97 19.11
CA ASP A 23 1.88 -16.51 20.27
C ASP A 23 0.39 -16.21 20.23
N PHE A 24 0.00 -15.02 19.74
CA PHE A 24 -1.41 -14.71 19.50
C PHE A 24 -2.07 -15.67 18.49
N LEU A 25 -1.31 -16.20 17.53
CA LEU A 25 -1.80 -17.12 16.50
C LEU A 25 -1.68 -18.60 16.88
N LEU A 26 -0.68 -18.95 17.68
CA LEU A 26 -0.28 -20.34 17.96
C LEU A 26 -0.51 -20.77 19.42
N ASP A 27 -1.05 -19.90 20.27
CA ASP A 27 -1.54 -20.29 21.58
C ASP A 27 -3.06 -20.49 21.54
N ASN A 28 -3.51 -21.64 22.04
CA ASN A 28 -4.93 -21.98 22.21
C ASN A 28 -5.66 -20.98 23.13
N MET A 29 -4.94 -20.21 23.96
CA MET A 29 -5.53 -19.13 24.76
C MET A 29 -6.08 -17.97 23.92
N TYR A 30 -5.51 -17.70 22.75
CA TYR A 30 -5.84 -16.51 21.95
C TYR A 30 -6.58 -16.82 20.65
N ARG A 31 -6.19 -17.90 19.96
CA ARG A 31 -6.75 -18.23 18.65
C ARG A 31 -8.24 -18.58 18.73
N SER A 32 -9.00 -18.27 17.67
CA SER A 32 -10.46 -18.48 17.69
C SER A 32 -10.87 -19.95 17.57
N VAL A 33 -10.02 -20.79 16.99
CA VAL A 33 -10.25 -22.25 16.87
C VAL A 33 -9.02 -22.99 17.40
N PRO A 34 -9.13 -23.84 18.43
CA PRO A 34 -7.98 -24.57 18.99
C PRO A 34 -7.28 -25.46 17.96
N HIS A 35 -5.98 -25.71 18.16
CA HIS A 35 -5.16 -26.53 17.26
C HIS A 35 -5.76 -27.91 16.94
N GLU A 36 -6.40 -28.54 17.92
CA GLU A 36 -6.99 -29.88 17.81
C GLU A 36 -8.24 -29.91 16.91
N GLN A 37 -8.81 -28.73 16.63
CA GLN A 37 -9.98 -28.54 15.78
C GLN A 37 -9.64 -27.79 14.49
N ALA A 38 -8.49 -27.12 14.45
CA ALA A 38 -8.00 -26.38 13.29
C ALA A 38 -7.72 -27.31 12.12
N LYS A 39 -7.99 -26.84 10.89
CA LYS A 39 -7.45 -27.47 9.69
C LYS A 39 -5.92 -27.26 9.64
N ASN A 40 -5.28 -27.94 8.70
CA ASN A 40 -3.86 -27.70 8.43
C ASN A 40 -3.68 -26.28 7.88
N PRO A 41 -2.81 -25.44 8.48
CA PRO A 41 -2.78 -24.02 8.14
C PRO A 41 -2.30 -23.77 6.69
N PHE A 42 -1.35 -24.57 6.19
CA PHE A 42 -0.78 -24.42 4.86
C PHE A 42 -0.57 -25.79 4.19
N THR A 43 -1.18 -25.97 3.02
CA THR A 43 -1.04 -27.17 2.19
C THR A 43 -0.52 -26.79 0.81
N CYS A 44 0.55 -27.41 0.35
CA CYS A 44 1.08 -27.17 -0.99
C CYS A 44 0.09 -27.70 -2.05
N GLY A 45 -0.51 -26.82 -2.84
CA GLY A 45 -1.51 -27.20 -3.86
C GLY A 45 -0.95 -28.04 -5.01
N LEU A 46 0.38 -28.20 -5.10
CA LEU A 46 1.06 -28.98 -6.14
C LEU A 46 1.47 -30.38 -5.67
N SER A 47 1.93 -30.51 -4.43
CA SER A 47 2.49 -31.76 -3.91
C SER A 47 1.66 -32.39 -2.80
N GLY A 48 0.63 -31.71 -2.29
CA GLY A 48 -0.13 -32.12 -1.12
C GLY A 48 0.64 -32.03 0.20
N LYS A 49 1.92 -31.59 0.17
CA LYS A 49 2.74 -31.44 1.39
C LYS A 49 2.05 -30.47 2.35
N THR A 50 1.79 -30.94 3.56
CA THR A 50 1.08 -30.21 4.60
C THR A 50 1.58 -30.63 5.97
N TYR A 51 1.23 -29.84 6.99
CA TYR A 51 1.52 -30.11 8.39
C TYR A 51 0.28 -29.78 9.20
N THR A 52 0.02 -30.56 10.24
CA THR A 52 -1.02 -30.21 11.21
C THR A 52 -0.72 -28.88 11.88
N SER A 53 -1.73 -28.24 12.44
CA SER A 53 -1.56 -26.97 13.13
C SER A 53 -0.54 -27.04 14.29
N LEU A 54 -0.44 -28.17 14.99
CA LEU A 54 0.55 -28.41 16.04
C LEU A 54 1.95 -28.64 15.47
N GLU A 55 2.09 -29.51 14.46
CA GLU A 55 3.38 -29.73 13.81
C GLU A 55 3.94 -28.44 13.23
N TRP A 56 3.08 -27.60 12.64
CA TRP A 56 3.50 -26.30 12.13
C TRP A 56 4.01 -25.38 13.25
N LYS A 57 3.34 -25.33 14.41
CA LYS A 57 3.81 -24.59 15.59
C LYS A 57 5.19 -25.10 16.05
N ASP A 58 5.39 -26.41 16.15
CA ASP A 58 6.66 -27.00 16.55
C ASP A 58 7.77 -26.66 15.54
N ARG A 59 7.47 -26.72 14.24
CA ARG A 59 8.38 -26.33 13.16
C ARG A 59 8.85 -24.88 13.28
N VAL A 60 7.96 -23.95 13.63
CA VAL A 60 8.33 -22.56 13.90
C VAL A 60 9.32 -22.47 15.07
N GLY A 61 9.02 -23.16 16.17
CA GLY A 61 9.89 -23.19 17.35
C GLY A 61 11.28 -23.77 17.06
N TRP A 62 11.36 -24.86 16.29
CA TRP A 62 12.64 -25.45 15.87
C TRP A 62 13.41 -24.53 14.95
N LEU A 63 12.73 -23.91 13.97
CA LEU A 63 13.38 -22.94 13.10
C LEU A 63 13.94 -21.75 13.90
N ALA A 64 13.22 -21.23 14.89
CA ALA A 64 13.71 -20.15 15.75
C ALA A 64 15.01 -20.54 16.49
N ARG A 65 15.11 -21.77 17.00
CA ARG A 65 16.33 -22.28 17.65
C ARG A 65 17.50 -22.35 16.67
N ALA A 66 17.26 -22.81 15.44
CA ALA A 66 18.29 -22.85 14.42
C ALA A 66 18.75 -21.44 14.04
N LEU A 67 17.82 -20.50 13.82
CA LEU A 67 18.17 -19.10 13.51
C LEU A 67 18.94 -18.41 14.64
N HIS A 68 18.60 -18.71 15.90
CA HIS A 68 19.35 -18.23 17.06
C HIS A 68 20.82 -18.66 16.99
N GLN A 69 21.08 -19.95 16.68
CA GLN A 69 22.44 -20.49 16.56
C GLN A 69 23.17 -19.96 15.32
N GLU A 70 22.51 -19.96 14.17
CA GLU A 70 23.12 -19.62 12.87
C GLU A 70 23.49 -18.14 12.77
N LEU A 71 22.61 -17.25 13.25
CA LEU A 71 22.76 -15.81 13.11
C LEU A 71 23.27 -15.14 14.40
N GLY A 72 23.33 -15.86 15.52
CA GLY A 72 23.77 -15.34 16.82
C GLY A 72 22.79 -14.35 17.47
N PHE A 73 21.54 -14.29 16.98
CA PHE A 73 20.52 -13.37 17.47
C PHE A 73 20.11 -13.72 18.90
N GLN A 74 20.51 -12.90 19.86
CA GLN A 74 20.09 -13.04 21.26
C GLN A 74 18.63 -12.62 21.40
N VAL A 75 17.77 -13.41 22.05
CA VAL A 75 16.31 -13.15 22.08
C VAL A 75 16.00 -11.78 22.69
N ASN A 76 16.44 -11.55 23.94
CA ASN A 76 16.10 -10.35 24.72
C ASN A 76 17.22 -9.28 24.77
N GLN A 77 18.20 -9.32 23.86
CA GLN A 77 19.27 -8.32 23.77
C GLN A 77 19.28 -7.65 22.40
N GLY A 78 19.81 -6.43 22.32
CA GLY A 78 19.84 -5.66 21.08
C GLY A 78 18.48 -5.13 20.66
N THR A 79 18.42 -4.47 19.51
CA THR A 79 17.17 -3.96 18.93
C THR A 79 16.64 -4.90 17.85
N GLU A 80 15.36 -4.76 17.50
CA GLU A 80 14.75 -5.50 16.40
C GLU A 80 15.43 -5.24 15.05
N TRP A 81 15.97 -4.03 14.87
CA TRP A 81 16.70 -3.59 13.68
C TRP A 81 18.06 -4.28 13.51
N GLU A 82 18.58 -4.92 14.54
CA GLU A 82 19.78 -5.76 14.46
C GLU A 82 19.45 -7.17 13.96
N LYS A 83 18.16 -7.55 13.96
CA LYS A 83 17.66 -8.91 13.72
C LYS A 83 16.65 -8.95 12.57
N VAL A 84 16.98 -8.26 11.48
CA VAL A 84 16.13 -8.20 10.29
C VAL A 84 16.51 -9.32 9.32
N ILE A 85 15.53 -10.07 8.82
CA ILE A 85 15.72 -11.04 7.74
C ILE A 85 14.91 -10.65 6.51
N GLY A 86 15.51 -10.79 5.32
CA GLY A 86 14.82 -10.65 4.04
C GLY A 86 14.15 -11.96 3.64
N ILE A 87 12.93 -11.90 3.11
CA ILE A 87 12.21 -13.07 2.60
C ILE A 87 11.80 -12.79 1.14
N TYR A 88 12.57 -13.29 0.18
CA TYR A 88 12.38 -13.09 -1.26
C TYR A 88 12.10 -14.43 -1.93
N THR A 89 10.85 -14.84 -1.92
CA THR A 89 10.44 -16.19 -2.33
C THR A 89 9.10 -16.15 -3.05
N LEU A 90 8.85 -17.15 -3.91
CA LEU A 90 7.49 -17.55 -4.27
C LEU A 90 6.80 -18.17 -3.05
N ASN A 91 5.46 -18.23 -3.04
CA ASN A 91 4.72 -18.77 -1.91
C ASN A 91 5.08 -20.23 -1.63
N THR A 92 5.38 -20.54 -0.37
CA THR A 92 5.63 -21.90 0.14
C THR A 92 4.96 -22.11 1.49
N VAL A 93 4.79 -23.39 1.88
CA VAL A 93 4.18 -23.77 3.17
C VAL A 93 4.97 -23.30 4.40
N ASP A 94 6.26 -23.01 4.25
CA ASP A 94 7.15 -22.58 5.33
C ASP A 94 7.48 -21.07 5.27
N THR A 95 6.93 -20.31 4.31
CA THR A 95 7.19 -18.85 4.18
C THR A 95 6.82 -18.10 5.48
N MET A 96 5.67 -18.44 6.06
CA MET A 96 5.24 -17.85 7.34
C MET A 96 6.01 -18.39 8.54
N ALA A 97 6.51 -19.63 8.47
CA ALA A 97 7.31 -20.20 9.54
C ALA A 97 8.62 -19.43 9.72
N VAL A 98 9.25 -19.00 8.61
CA VAL A 98 10.43 -18.12 8.63
C VAL A 98 10.11 -16.78 9.31
N SER A 99 8.97 -16.18 8.98
CA SER A 99 8.56 -14.91 9.59
C SER A 99 8.37 -15.05 11.11
N PHE A 100 7.69 -16.10 11.57
CA PHE A 100 7.43 -16.29 13.00
C PHE A 100 8.68 -16.73 13.77
N ALA A 101 9.58 -17.47 13.13
CA ALA A 101 10.83 -17.88 13.74
C ALA A 101 11.71 -16.66 14.09
N VAL A 102 11.79 -15.64 13.23
CA VAL A 102 12.53 -14.41 13.55
C VAL A 102 11.81 -13.56 14.60
N HIS A 103 10.48 -13.58 14.65
CA HIS A 103 9.70 -12.91 15.69
C HIS A 103 9.99 -13.48 17.07
N TYR A 104 10.16 -14.80 17.21
CA TYR A 104 10.60 -15.44 18.46
C TYR A 104 12.00 -15.01 18.92
N LEU A 105 12.79 -14.40 18.03
CA LEU A 105 14.10 -13.82 18.36
C LEU A 105 14.02 -12.30 18.56
N ASN A 106 12.81 -11.74 18.68
CA ASN A 106 12.54 -10.31 18.77
C ASN A 106 13.03 -9.52 17.55
N GLY A 107 13.04 -10.14 16.37
CA GLY A 107 13.48 -9.55 15.11
C GLY A 107 12.36 -9.21 14.14
N VAL A 108 12.73 -8.73 12.95
CA VAL A 108 11.81 -8.22 11.92
C VAL A 108 11.86 -9.09 10.67
N ALA A 109 10.69 -9.44 10.14
CA ALA A 109 10.57 -10.06 8.83
C ALA A 109 10.36 -8.98 7.75
N SER A 110 11.25 -8.91 6.74
CA SER A 110 11.09 -8.03 5.59
C SER A 110 10.79 -8.85 4.33
N PRO A 111 9.51 -9.16 4.06
CA PRO A 111 9.16 -9.89 2.87
C PRO A 111 9.26 -9.00 1.62
N ALA A 112 9.76 -9.56 0.54
CA ALA A 112 10.03 -8.88 -0.72
C ALA A 112 9.18 -9.46 -1.85
N ASN A 113 8.83 -8.61 -2.80
CA ASN A 113 8.07 -9.03 -3.98
C ASN A 113 8.95 -9.93 -4.86
N ALA A 114 8.49 -11.15 -5.16
CA ALA A 114 9.20 -12.12 -6.00
C ALA A 114 9.51 -11.60 -7.42
N ALA A 115 8.79 -10.60 -7.91
CA ALA A 115 9.02 -9.98 -9.22
C ALA A 115 10.11 -8.89 -9.22
N TYR A 116 10.71 -8.57 -8.07
CA TYR A 116 11.81 -7.61 -8.03
C TYR A 116 13.03 -8.07 -8.81
N SER A 117 13.66 -7.10 -9.47
CA SER A 117 15.03 -7.23 -9.95
C SER A 117 16.03 -7.29 -8.79
N ALA A 118 17.25 -7.75 -9.05
CA ALA A 118 18.33 -7.77 -8.06
C ALA A 118 18.60 -6.37 -7.46
N ALA A 119 18.51 -5.31 -8.26
CA ALA A 119 18.73 -3.94 -7.81
C ALA A 119 17.63 -3.44 -6.85
N GLU A 120 16.36 -3.71 -7.18
CA GLU A 120 15.23 -3.36 -6.31
C GLU A 120 15.27 -4.14 -4.99
N LEU A 121 15.61 -5.43 -5.06
CA LEU A 121 15.78 -6.27 -3.89
C LEU A 121 16.96 -5.77 -3.03
N ALA A 122 18.10 -5.46 -3.64
CA ALA A 122 19.27 -4.93 -2.92
C ALA A 122 18.94 -3.62 -2.19
N TYR A 123 18.15 -2.74 -2.81
CA TYR A 123 17.68 -1.52 -2.17
C TYR A 123 16.85 -1.83 -0.91
N GLN A 124 15.88 -2.74 -1.01
CA GLN A 124 15.07 -3.16 0.15
C GLN A 124 15.96 -3.79 1.24
N LEU A 125 16.85 -4.73 0.91
CA LEU A 125 17.72 -5.39 1.88
C LEU A 125 18.61 -4.41 2.64
N LYS A 126 19.20 -3.43 1.92
CA LYS A 126 20.01 -2.36 2.51
C LYS A 126 19.20 -1.46 3.42
N SER A 127 18.07 -0.95 2.90
CA SER A 127 17.20 -0.04 3.62
C SER A 127 16.62 -0.68 4.88
N ALA A 128 16.32 -1.99 4.83
CA ALA A 128 15.85 -2.78 5.96
C ALA A 128 16.95 -3.14 6.97
N GLY A 129 18.23 -3.07 6.59
CA GLY A 129 19.33 -3.55 7.44
C GLY A 129 19.39 -5.08 7.58
N ALA A 130 18.92 -5.82 6.57
CA ALA A 130 18.80 -7.28 6.62
C ALA A 130 20.15 -7.98 6.85
N LYS A 131 20.16 -9.01 7.72
CA LYS A 131 21.35 -9.81 8.09
C LYS A 131 21.43 -11.17 7.39
N ALA A 132 20.30 -11.62 6.85
CA ALA A 132 20.13 -12.87 6.14
C ALA A 132 19.02 -12.73 5.09
N ILE A 133 19.02 -13.62 4.11
CA ILE A 133 17.96 -13.71 3.11
C ILE A 133 17.48 -15.16 2.94
N PHE A 134 16.17 -15.34 2.95
CA PHE A 134 15.49 -16.58 2.61
C PHE A 134 14.94 -16.43 1.20
N THR A 135 15.31 -17.34 0.30
CA THR A 135 14.90 -17.35 -1.10
C THR A 135 14.48 -18.75 -1.55
N CYS A 136 14.05 -18.91 -2.78
CA CYS A 136 13.81 -20.22 -3.39
C CYS A 136 14.66 -20.38 -4.66
N ILE A 137 14.85 -21.63 -5.10
CA ILE A 137 15.74 -21.96 -6.23
C ILE A 137 15.46 -21.11 -7.50
N PRO A 138 14.20 -20.90 -7.94
CA PRO A 138 13.89 -20.05 -9.09
C PRO A 138 14.37 -18.60 -8.98
N LEU A 139 14.54 -18.09 -7.75
CA LEU A 139 14.89 -16.71 -7.46
C LEU A 139 16.33 -16.56 -6.92
N LEU A 140 17.08 -17.66 -6.84
CA LEU A 140 18.37 -17.72 -6.16
C LEU A 140 19.40 -16.81 -6.81
N GLU A 141 19.47 -16.75 -8.15
CA GLU A 141 20.44 -15.90 -8.86
C GLU A 141 20.28 -14.42 -8.50
N ASN A 142 19.06 -13.90 -8.62
CA ASN A 142 18.73 -12.53 -8.21
C ASN A 142 19.01 -12.29 -6.72
N ALA A 143 18.70 -13.28 -5.87
CA ALA A 143 18.93 -13.19 -4.43
C ALA A 143 20.42 -13.08 -4.09
N LEU A 144 21.29 -13.84 -4.77
CA LEU A 144 22.74 -13.81 -4.55
C LEU A 144 23.35 -12.48 -4.98
N GLU A 145 22.94 -11.96 -6.15
CA GLU A 145 23.38 -10.65 -6.61
C GLU A 145 22.97 -9.53 -5.65
N ALA A 146 21.72 -9.57 -5.19
CA ALA A 146 21.19 -8.60 -4.24
C ALA A 146 21.85 -8.71 -2.86
N ALA A 147 22.06 -9.93 -2.35
CA ALA A 147 22.73 -10.21 -1.08
C ALA A 147 24.17 -9.68 -1.09
N LYS A 148 24.92 -9.97 -2.16
CA LYS A 148 26.28 -9.43 -2.35
C LYS A 148 26.28 -7.91 -2.34
N THR A 149 25.34 -7.29 -3.07
CA THR A 149 25.22 -5.83 -3.14
C THR A 149 24.87 -5.23 -1.79
N ALA A 150 24.01 -5.90 -1.00
CA ALA A 150 23.59 -5.49 0.33
C ALA A 150 24.61 -5.80 1.44
N GLY A 151 25.67 -6.55 1.16
CA GLY A 151 26.68 -6.95 2.15
C GLY A 151 26.24 -8.11 3.05
N ILE A 152 25.25 -8.90 2.62
CA ILE A 152 24.82 -10.12 3.32
C ILE A 152 25.79 -11.25 2.95
N PRO A 153 26.44 -11.91 3.91
CA PRO A 153 27.32 -13.05 3.63
C PRO A 153 26.58 -14.19 2.95
N GLU A 154 27.22 -14.86 2.00
CA GLU A 154 26.63 -15.98 1.25
C GLU A 154 26.17 -17.14 2.17
N LYS A 155 26.88 -17.35 3.31
CA LYS A 155 26.49 -18.32 4.34
C LYS A 155 25.16 -18.00 5.05
N HIS A 156 24.62 -16.79 4.89
CA HIS A 156 23.32 -16.36 5.42
C HIS A 156 22.25 -16.28 4.33
N VAL A 157 22.45 -16.99 3.22
CA VAL A 157 21.46 -17.25 2.18
C VAL A 157 20.88 -18.64 2.41
N TYR A 158 19.57 -18.71 2.59
CA TYR A 158 18.84 -19.94 2.92
C TYR A 158 17.74 -20.23 1.89
N ILE A 159 17.43 -21.51 1.70
CA ILE A 159 16.49 -21.96 0.66
C ILE A 159 15.17 -22.44 1.27
N LEU A 160 14.05 -21.84 0.85
CA LEU A 160 12.72 -22.39 1.03
C LEU A 160 12.47 -23.48 -0.02
N ASP A 161 12.09 -24.66 0.46
CA ASP A 161 11.83 -25.82 -0.39
C ASP A 161 10.63 -25.56 -1.31
N MET A 162 10.78 -25.97 -2.56
CA MET A 162 9.76 -25.87 -3.61
C MET A 162 9.57 -27.24 -4.26
N PRO A 163 8.37 -27.55 -4.78
CA PRO A 163 8.14 -28.76 -5.56
C PRO A 163 9.07 -28.86 -6.78
N ASP A 164 9.43 -30.08 -7.19
CA ASP A 164 10.40 -30.33 -8.26
C ASP A 164 10.04 -29.67 -9.60
N VAL A 165 8.75 -29.47 -9.89
CA VAL A 165 8.29 -28.74 -11.07
C VAL A 165 8.82 -27.29 -11.14
N PHE A 166 9.20 -26.70 -10.01
CA PHE A 166 9.83 -25.37 -9.94
C PHE A 166 11.35 -25.42 -9.83
N THR A 167 11.92 -26.49 -9.26
CA THR A 167 13.37 -26.60 -9.05
C THR A 167 14.08 -27.29 -10.20
N GLY A 168 13.36 -28.05 -11.03
CA GLY A 168 13.94 -28.97 -12.02
C GLY A 168 14.77 -30.08 -11.39
N GLY A 169 14.53 -30.40 -10.10
CA GLY A 169 15.37 -31.30 -9.31
C GLY A 169 16.77 -30.75 -8.99
N LYS A 170 17.02 -29.45 -9.22
CA LYS A 170 18.31 -28.81 -8.98
C LYS A 170 18.64 -28.82 -7.49
N LYS A 171 19.84 -29.29 -7.14
CA LYS A 171 20.42 -29.14 -5.81
C LYS A 171 21.37 -27.96 -5.80
N VAL A 172 21.39 -27.22 -4.70
CA VAL A 172 22.22 -26.01 -4.52
C VAL A 172 22.97 -26.11 -3.18
N PRO A 173 24.16 -25.51 -3.04
CA PRO A 173 25.01 -25.66 -1.85
C PRO A 173 24.59 -24.71 -0.70
N PHE A 174 23.29 -24.50 -0.51
CA PHE A 174 22.74 -23.61 0.51
C PHE A 174 21.82 -24.42 1.42
N LYS A 175 21.86 -24.13 2.73
CA LYS A 175 21.00 -24.81 3.70
C LYS A 175 19.53 -24.53 3.40
N THR A 176 18.71 -25.57 3.44
CA THR A 176 17.26 -25.40 3.29
C THR A 176 16.58 -25.09 4.63
N VAL A 177 15.40 -24.50 4.58
CA VAL A 177 14.56 -24.30 5.78
C VAL A 177 14.18 -25.63 6.41
N GLY A 178 13.97 -26.68 5.59
CA GLY A 178 13.79 -28.04 6.10
C GLY A 178 14.98 -28.54 6.92
N GLU A 179 16.21 -28.33 6.43
CA GLU A 179 17.43 -28.68 7.16
C GLU A 179 17.61 -27.87 8.44
N LEU A 180 17.31 -26.56 8.43
CA LEU A 180 17.34 -25.72 9.62
C LEU A 180 16.32 -26.19 10.67
N ILE A 181 15.11 -26.56 10.24
CA ILE A 181 14.10 -27.10 11.15
C ILE A 181 14.57 -28.42 11.77
N GLU A 182 15.18 -29.30 10.98
CA GLU A 182 15.72 -30.57 11.48
C GLU A 182 16.86 -30.34 12.49
N GLN A 183 17.79 -29.44 12.19
CA GLN A 183 18.83 -29.00 13.13
C GLN A 183 18.21 -28.47 14.43
N GLY A 184 17.18 -27.62 14.31
CA GLY A 184 16.46 -27.02 15.43
C GLY A 184 15.82 -27.99 16.41
N LYS A 185 15.44 -29.20 15.98
CA LYS A 185 14.90 -30.25 16.86
C LYS A 185 15.89 -30.69 17.92
N HIS A 186 17.18 -30.67 17.58
CA HIS A 186 18.27 -31.13 18.43
C HIS A 186 18.95 -30.01 19.22
N LEU A 187 18.52 -28.76 19.03
CA LEU A 187 19.05 -27.60 19.76
C LEU A 187 18.26 -27.33 21.06
N PRO A 188 18.93 -26.76 22.08
CA PRO A 188 18.26 -26.30 23.29
C PRO A 188 17.11 -25.32 22.99
N ALA A 189 16.13 -25.27 23.88
CA ALA A 189 15.11 -24.24 23.81
C ALA A 189 15.74 -22.85 23.99
N ILE A 190 15.25 -21.88 23.21
CA ILE A 190 15.60 -20.46 23.39
C ILE A 190 14.85 -19.89 24.59
N GLU A 191 15.37 -18.82 25.20
CA GLU A 191 14.66 -18.12 26.26
C GLU A 191 13.34 -17.51 25.74
N PRO A 192 12.28 -17.42 26.56
CA PRO A 192 11.05 -16.76 26.16
C PRO A 192 11.25 -15.24 25.99
N LEU A 193 10.42 -14.63 25.15
CA LEU A 193 10.36 -13.18 25.00
C LEU A 193 9.91 -12.51 26.31
N LYS A 194 10.62 -11.46 26.72
CA LYS A 194 10.35 -10.71 27.96
C LYS A 194 9.84 -9.31 27.62
N TRP A 195 8.63 -9.24 27.09
CA TRP A 195 8.01 -7.99 26.67
C TRP A 195 7.40 -7.23 27.86
N ALA A 196 7.73 -5.95 27.95
CA ALA A 196 7.04 -5.01 28.84
C ALA A 196 5.71 -4.54 28.22
N GLN A 197 4.85 -3.93 29.04
CA GLN A 197 3.61 -3.33 28.55
C GLN A 197 3.88 -2.33 27.41
N GLY A 198 3.03 -2.36 26.39
CA GLY A 198 3.15 -1.58 25.17
C GLY A 198 4.26 -2.01 24.20
N GLN A 199 4.99 -3.10 24.46
CA GLN A 199 6.08 -3.52 23.56
C GLN A 199 5.56 -3.91 22.18
N GLY A 200 4.53 -4.73 22.09
CA GLY A 200 3.94 -5.19 20.84
C GLY A 200 3.36 -4.07 19.97
N GLU A 201 3.01 -2.93 20.58
CA GLU A 201 2.59 -1.72 19.87
C GLU A 201 3.75 -1.03 19.15
N ARG A 202 4.95 -1.01 19.76
CA ARG A 202 6.13 -0.32 19.21
C ARG A 202 7.06 -1.25 18.42
N GLN A 203 6.99 -2.55 18.68
CA GLN A 203 7.85 -3.57 18.07
C GLN A 203 7.40 -3.87 16.63
N THR A 204 8.26 -3.57 15.67
CA THR A 204 8.01 -3.91 14.26
C THR A 204 8.03 -5.43 14.07
N ALA A 205 6.95 -6.00 13.57
CA ALA A 205 6.88 -7.40 13.16
C ALA A 205 7.29 -7.55 11.70
N PHE A 206 6.72 -6.71 10.84
CA PHE A 206 6.93 -6.76 9.39
C PHE A 206 7.40 -5.41 8.85
N LEU A 207 8.32 -5.49 7.89
CA LEU A 207 8.75 -4.36 7.08
C LEU A 207 8.41 -4.62 5.62
N CYS A 208 7.20 -4.21 5.22
CA CYS A 208 6.65 -4.41 3.87
C CYS A 208 6.92 -3.18 3.01
N TYR A 209 7.48 -3.35 1.81
CA TYR A 209 7.79 -2.22 0.92
C TYR A 209 6.61 -1.89 0.01
N SER A 210 6.06 -0.67 0.16
CA SER A 210 4.98 -0.20 -0.71
C SER A 210 5.56 0.34 -2.02
N SER A 211 4.86 0.12 -3.14
CA SER A 211 5.38 0.36 -4.49
C SER A 211 5.57 1.82 -4.91
N GLY A 212 5.40 2.78 -3.98
CA GLY A 212 5.70 4.20 -4.16
C GLY A 212 5.20 4.81 -5.48
N THR A 213 4.04 5.47 -5.49
CA THR A 213 3.50 6.09 -6.72
C THR A 213 4.39 7.19 -7.32
N SER A 214 5.35 7.72 -6.55
CA SER A 214 6.16 8.92 -6.85
C SER A 214 7.69 8.73 -6.65
N GLY A 215 8.17 7.52 -6.31
CA GLY A 215 9.60 7.32 -5.98
C GLY A 215 10.04 5.87 -5.75
N LEU A 216 11.15 5.70 -5.04
CA LEU A 216 11.62 4.38 -4.59
C LEU A 216 10.63 3.76 -3.59
N PRO A 217 10.53 2.42 -3.51
CA PRO A 217 9.64 1.76 -2.56
C PRO A 217 9.89 2.22 -1.11
N LYS A 218 8.81 2.40 -0.34
CA LYS A 218 8.88 2.87 1.06
C LYS A 218 8.68 1.68 1.99
N GLY A 219 9.60 1.46 2.93
CA GLY A 219 9.46 0.40 3.93
C GLY A 219 8.42 0.77 4.98
N VAL A 220 7.27 0.10 5.00
CA VAL A 220 6.17 0.31 5.95
C VAL A 220 6.43 -0.55 7.20
N MET A 221 6.57 0.10 8.35
CA MET A 221 6.83 -0.53 9.64
C MET A 221 5.52 -0.95 10.29
N ILE A 222 5.23 -2.25 10.31
CA ILE A 222 3.98 -2.82 10.83
C ILE A 222 4.29 -3.50 12.15
N SER A 223 3.66 -3.05 13.24
CA SER A 223 3.89 -3.63 14.56
C SER A 223 3.17 -4.97 14.75
N HIS A 224 3.58 -5.74 15.76
CA HIS A 224 2.84 -6.94 16.16
C HIS A 224 1.38 -6.62 16.51
N ARG A 225 1.16 -5.54 17.28
CA ARG A 225 -0.19 -5.10 17.68
C ARG A 225 -1.02 -4.67 16.49
N ASN A 226 -0.44 -4.05 15.46
CA ASN A 226 -1.19 -3.69 14.25
C ASN A 226 -1.75 -4.94 13.55
N CYS A 227 -0.94 -5.99 13.40
CA CYS A 227 -1.39 -7.26 12.82
C CYS A 227 -2.48 -7.92 13.67
N ILE A 228 -2.27 -8.03 14.99
CA ILE A 228 -3.25 -8.60 15.93
C ILE A 228 -4.57 -7.83 15.85
N THR A 229 -4.52 -6.50 15.83
CA THR A 229 -5.71 -5.64 15.72
C THR A 229 -6.49 -5.98 14.46
N ASN A 230 -5.85 -6.00 13.29
CA ASN A 230 -6.57 -6.23 12.04
C ASN A 230 -7.10 -7.68 11.92
N ILE A 231 -6.39 -8.67 12.47
CA ILE A 231 -6.89 -10.05 12.56
C ILE A 231 -8.20 -10.11 13.38
N ILE A 232 -8.24 -9.45 14.53
CA ILE A 232 -9.45 -9.36 15.37
C ILE A 232 -10.57 -8.66 14.59
N GLN A 233 -10.28 -7.51 13.99
CA GLN A 233 -11.25 -6.71 13.23
C GLN A 233 -11.91 -7.52 12.11
N ILE A 234 -11.11 -8.19 11.28
CA ILE A 234 -11.64 -9.04 10.20
C ILE A 234 -12.42 -10.21 10.81
N THR A 235 -11.92 -10.86 11.88
CA THR A 235 -12.61 -11.99 12.54
C THR A 235 -13.96 -11.62 13.12
N LEU A 236 -14.10 -10.47 13.76
CA LEU A 236 -15.37 -9.96 14.25
C LEU A 236 -16.32 -9.61 13.09
N HIS A 237 -15.80 -9.04 12.02
CA HIS A 237 -16.59 -8.68 10.82
C HIS A 237 -17.24 -9.89 10.15
N GLU A 238 -16.56 -11.04 10.14
CA GLU A 238 -17.08 -12.29 9.56
C GLU A 238 -17.78 -13.19 10.60
N GLN A 239 -17.88 -12.78 11.86
CA GLN A 239 -18.29 -13.66 12.96
C GLN A 239 -19.70 -14.22 12.73
N SER A 240 -20.64 -13.38 12.30
CA SER A 240 -22.03 -13.78 12.04
C SER A 240 -22.12 -14.84 10.95
N ALA A 241 -21.44 -14.62 9.83
CA ALA A 241 -21.43 -15.54 8.69
C ALA A 241 -20.84 -16.91 9.05
N ARG A 242 -19.95 -16.96 10.05
CA ARG A 242 -19.22 -18.19 10.43
C ARG A 242 -19.79 -18.92 11.64
N ALA A 243 -20.48 -18.24 12.55
CA ALA A 243 -20.93 -18.84 13.81
C ALA A 243 -21.85 -20.06 13.60
N GLY A 244 -21.62 -21.14 14.35
CA GLY A 244 -22.45 -22.34 14.33
C GLY A 244 -22.27 -23.27 13.12
N LYS A 245 -21.44 -22.89 12.14
CA LYS A 245 -21.25 -23.63 10.87
C LYS A 245 -19.97 -24.48 10.82
N GLY A 246 -19.24 -24.56 11.92
CA GLY A 246 -18.01 -25.36 12.05
C GLY A 246 -18.20 -26.70 12.74
N PRO A 247 -17.11 -27.49 12.89
CA PRO A 247 -17.13 -28.72 13.66
C PRO A 247 -17.66 -28.50 15.07
N LYS A 248 -18.49 -29.43 15.56
CA LYS A 248 -19.11 -29.37 16.90
C LYS A 248 -19.92 -28.08 17.16
N GLY A 249 -20.46 -27.45 16.11
CA GLY A 249 -21.20 -26.19 16.22
C GLY A 249 -20.31 -24.97 16.45
N GLY A 250 -19.00 -25.08 16.22
CA GLY A 250 -18.05 -23.97 16.29
C GLY A 250 -18.14 -23.01 15.10
N SER A 251 -17.13 -22.16 14.96
CA SER A 251 -16.98 -21.27 13.79
C SER A 251 -16.67 -22.06 12.53
N ARG A 252 -17.28 -21.69 11.39
CA ARG A 252 -16.90 -22.20 10.06
C ARG A 252 -15.39 -22.09 9.86
N GLN A 253 -14.81 -23.11 9.24
CA GLN A 253 -13.42 -23.15 8.83
C GLN A 253 -13.36 -23.34 7.33
N ASP A 254 -12.76 -22.37 6.63
CA ASP A 254 -12.71 -22.35 5.17
C ASP A 254 -11.49 -23.12 4.65
N VAL A 255 -11.59 -23.59 3.40
CA VAL A 255 -10.42 -23.97 2.60
C VAL A 255 -10.21 -22.86 1.59
N ALA A 256 -9.16 -22.07 1.79
CA ALA A 256 -8.89 -20.85 1.06
C ALA A 256 -7.75 -21.02 0.06
N LEU A 257 -7.83 -20.29 -1.05
CA LEU A 257 -6.74 -20.21 -2.01
C LEU A 257 -5.60 -19.31 -1.50
N GLY A 258 -4.40 -19.87 -1.37
CA GLY A 258 -3.14 -19.19 -1.04
C GLY A 258 -2.32 -18.81 -2.26
N LEU A 259 -2.92 -18.05 -3.18
CA LEU A 259 -2.29 -17.67 -4.45
C LEU A 259 -1.62 -16.30 -4.42
N LEU A 260 -2.22 -15.32 -3.73
CA LEU A 260 -1.66 -13.98 -3.68
C LEU A 260 -0.33 -13.99 -2.92
N PRO A 261 0.65 -13.17 -3.31
CA PRO A 261 1.97 -13.20 -2.70
C PRO A 261 1.90 -12.98 -1.18
N PHE A 262 2.55 -13.85 -0.41
CA PHE A 262 2.65 -13.72 1.04
C PHE A 262 3.54 -12.53 1.46
N SER A 263 4.27 -11.94 0.51
CA SER A 263 4.98 -10.68 0.72
C SER A 263 4.13 -9.43 0.54
N HIS A 264 2.93 -9.56 -0.01
CA HIS A 264 1.98 -8.46 -0.12
C HIS A 264 1.05 -8.46 1.10
N ILE A 265 0.70 -7.28 1.61
CA ILE A 265 -0.10 -7.16 2.85
C ILE A 265 -1.43 -7.93 2.82
N TYR A 266 -2.05 -8.02 1.63
CA TYR A 266 -3.25 -8.81 1.42
C TYR A 266 -2.99 -10.31 1.67
N GLY A 267 -2.01 -10.92 0.98
CA GLY A 267 -1.66 -12.32 1.20
C GLY A 267 -1.15 -12.58 2.61
N LEU A 268 -0.34 -11.67 3.15
CA LEU A 268 0.20 -11.75 4.50
C LEU A 268 -0.91 -11.75 5.55
N VAL A 269 -1.69 -10.68 5.67
CA VAL A 269 -2.60 -10.51 6.81
C VAL A 269 -3.93 -11.23 6.60
N ILE A 270 -4.58 -11.09 5.43
CA ILE A 270 -5.92 -11.68 5.21
C ILE A 270 -5.83 -13.19 5.03
N ILE A 271 -4.90 -13.67 4.20
CA ILE A 271 -4.82 -15.10 3.88
C ILE A 271 -4.04 -15.82 4.97
N CYS A 272 -2.78 -15.43 5.22
CA CYS A 272 -1.92 -16.21 6.12
C CYS A 272 -2.26 -16.00 7.59
N LEU A 273 -2.26 -14.76 8.09
CA LEU A 273 -2.42 -14.52 9.52
C LEU A 273 -3.86 -14.78 9.98
N THR A 274 -4.85 -14.16 9.33
CA THR A 274 -6.26 -14.31 9.70
C THR A 274 -6.77 -15.74 9.44
N GLY A 275 -6.37 -16.38 8.33
CA GLY A 275 -6.73 -17.78 8.06
C GLY A 275 -6.21 -18.73 9.15
N ALA A 276 -4.93 -18.59 9.53
CA ALA A 276 -4.35 -19.40 10.60
C ALA A 276 -5.03 -19.17 11.96
N PHE A 277 -5.33 -17.91 12.32
CA PHE A 277 -6.06 -17.56 13.54
C PHE A 277 -7.41 -18.26 13.63
N ARG A 278 -8.13 -18.29 12.50
CA ARG A 278 -9.46 -18.88 12.35
C ARG A 278 -9.48 -20.39 12.23
N GLY A 279 -8.31 -21.02 12.13
CA GLY A 279 -8.19 -22.46 11.90
C GLY A 279 -8.62 -22.88 10.51
N ASP A 280 -8.58 -21.96 9.53
CA ASP A 280 -8.80 -22.23 8.11
C ASP A 280 -7.56 -22.94 7.51
N GLU A 281 -7.75 -23.55 6.34
CA GLU A 281 -6.66 -24.12 5.54
C GLU A 281 -6.34 -23.23 4.34
N THR A 282 -5.05 -22.96 4.12
CA THR A 282 -4.58 -22.23 2.94
C THR A 282 -3.91 -23.17 1.94
N ILE A 283 -4.50 -23.32 0.76
CA ILE A 283 -3.93 -24.09 -0.36
C ILE A 283 -2.93 -23.22 -1.12
N VAL A 284 -1.64 -23.42 -0.86
CA VAL A 284 -0.56 -22.58 -1.34
C VAL A 284 -0.21 -22.92 -2.78
N LEU A 285 -0.36 -21.94 -3.68
CA LEU A 285 0.14 -22.00 -5.05
C LEU A 285 1.26 -20.96 -5.24
N PRO A 286 2.42 -21.31 -5.81
CA PRO A 286 3.53 -20.38 -5.97
C PRO A 286 3.28 -19.20 -6.91
N LYS A 287 2.43 -19.41 -7.93
CA LYS A 287 2.05 -18.42 -8.93
C LYS A 287 0.72 -18.81 -9.60
N PHE A 288 0.12 -17.86 -10.32
CA PHE A 288 -1.11 -18.10 -11.05
C PHE A 288 -0.81 -18.79 -12.39
N GLU A 289 -1.37 -19.98 -12.56
CA GLU A 289 -1.45 -20.70 -13.82
C GLU A 289 -2.86 -21.32 -13.90
N LEU A 290 -3.61 -21.02 -14.96
CA LEU A 290 -5.05 -21.31 -15.01
C LEU A 290 -5.37 -22.79 -14.74
N THR A 291 -4.67 -23.73 -15.39
CA THR A 291 -4.89 -25.16 -15.23
C THR A 291 -4.64 -25.63 -13.79
N THR A 292 -3.51 -25.24 -13.20
CA THR A 292 -3.16 -25.58 -11.82
C THR A 292 -4.12 -24.96 -10.83
N PHE A 293 -4.55 -23.71 -11.07
CA PHE A 293 -5.55 -23.02 -10.26
C PHE A 293 -6.88 -23.77 -10.25
N LEU A 294 -7.40 -24.14 -11.43
CA LEU A 294 -8.67 -24.88 -11.55
C LEU A 294 -8.57 -26.28 -10.95
N GLN A 295 -7.45 -26.96 -11.16
CA GLN A 295 -7.19 -28.27 -10.58
C GLN A 295 -7.12 -28.22 -9.05
N ALA A 296 -6.47 -27.21 -8.48
CA ALA A 296 -6.39 -27.04 -7.02
C ALA A 296 -7.77 -26.80 -6.41
N ILE A 297 -8.65 -26.02 -7.06
CA ILE A 297 -10.03 -25.82 -6.60
C ILE A 297 -10.77 -27.17 -6.52
N GLN A 298 -10.70 -27.95 -7.60
CA GLN A 298 -11.39 -29.24 -7.68
C GLN A 298 -10.86 -30.26 -6.67
N GLU A 299 -9.54 -30.37 -6.54
CA GLU A 299 -8.86 -31.38 -5.72
C GLU A 299 -9.04 -31.10 -4.23
N TYR A 300 -8.76 -29.86 -3.82
CA TYR A 300 -8.77 -29.47 -2.40
C TYR A 300 -10.12 -28.93 -1.93
N LYS A 301 -11.12 -28.88 -2.82
CA LYS A 301 -12.47 -28.34 -2.54
C LYS A 301 -12.41 -26.93 -1.93
N ILE A 302 -11.68 -26.04 -2.60
CA ILE A 302 -11.47 -24.66 -2.14
C ILE A 302 -12.81 -23.91 -2.09
N SER A 303 -13.18 -23.43 -0.90
CA SER A 303 -14.43 -22.70 -0.67
C SER A 303 -14.32 -21.19 -0.85
N VAL A 304 -13.13 -20.62 -0.64
CA VAL A 304 -12.90 -19.18 -0.74
C VAL A 304 -11.73 -18.87 -1.66
N LEU A 305 -11.97 -18.05 -2.69
CA LEU A 305 -10.93 -17.60 -3.60
C LEU A 305 -10.52 -16.16 -3.29
N PHE A 306 -9.32 -15.99 -2.74
CA PHE A 306 -8.68 -14.68 -2.62
C PHE A 306 -7.93 -14.38 -3.93
N ILE A 307 -8.54 -13.54 -4.78
CA ILE A 307 -8.01 -13.22 -6.11
C ILE A 307 -8.08 -11.72 -6.38
N VAL A 308 -7.62 -11.32 -7.56
CA VAL A 308 -7.58 -9.93 -8.02
C VAL A 308 -8.38 -9.77 -9.31
N PRO A 309 -8.83 -8.55 -9.67
CA PRO A 309 -9.70 -8.36 -10.83
C PRO A 309 -9.17 -8.97 -12.15
N PRO A 310 -7.86 -8.94 -12.46
CA PRO A 310 -7.34 -9.60 -13.66
C PRO A 310 -7.58 -11.12 -13.70
N ILE A 311 -7.55 -11.81 -12.55
CA ILE A 311 -7.83 -13.25 -12.47
C ILE A 311 -9.32 -13.51 -12.69
N VAL A 312 -10.20 -12.65 -12.14
CA VAL A 312 -11.65 -12.72 -12.38
C VAL A 312 -11.95 -12.63 -13.88
N ILE A 313 -11.36 -11.65 -14.56
CA ILE A 313 -11.50 -11.46 -16.01
C ILE A 313 -10.97 -12.68 -16.75
N GLY A 314 -9.81 -13.21 -16.34
CA GLY A 314 -9.24 -14.44 -16.88
C GLY A 314 -10.20 -15.63 -16.78
N LEU A 315 -10.90 -15.79 -15.66
CA LEU A 315 -11.89 -16.86 -15.46
C LEU A 315 -13.12 -16.69 -16.34
N ILE A 316 -13.65 -15.47 -16.46
CA ILE A 316 -14.77 -15.16 -17.36
C ILE A 316 -14.40 -15.52 -18.80
N ASN A 317 -13.22 -15.08 -19.25
CA ASN A 317 -12.76 -15.31 -20.62
C ASN A 317 -12.43 -16.77 -20.90
N ALA A 318 -11.99 -17.52 -19.89
CA ALA A 318 -11.63 -18.92 -20.01
C ALA A 318 -12.76 -19.89 -19.65
N HIS A 319 -14.03 -19.47 -19.72
CA HIS A 319 -15.18 -20.27 -19.30
C HIS A 319 -15.25 -21.67 -19.95
N GLN A 320 -14.86 -21.80 -21.22
CA GLN A 320 -14.82 -23.10 -21.93
C GLN A 320 -13.78 -24.08 -21.37
N ILE A 321 -12.76 -23.57 -20.67
CA ILE A 321 -11.76 -24.37 -19.98
C ILE A 321 -12.24 -24.65 -18.56
N SER A 322 -12.71 -23.61 -17.85
CA SER A 322 -13.14 -23.74 -16.46
C SER A 322 -14.36 -24.66 -16.28
N SER A 323 -15.25 -24.73 -17.28
CA SER A 323 -16.41 -25.64 -17.28
C SER A 323 -16.05 -27.13 -17.29
N ARG A 324 -14.77 -27.49 -17.53
CA ARG A 324 -14.28 -28.88 -17.47
C ARG A 324 -13.84 -29.31 -16.08
N TYR A 325 -13.85 -28.39 -15.12
CA TYR A 325 -13.45 -28.63 -13.73
C TYR A 325 -14.65 -28.51 -12.81
N ASP A 326 -14.65 -29.27 -11.73
CA ASP A 326 -15.62 -29.14 -10.64
C ASP A 326 -15.23 -27.95 -9.75
N LEU A 327 -15.98 -26.86 -9.89
CA LEU A 327 -15.84 -25.64 -9.11
C LEU A 327 -16.99 -25.45 -8.10
N THR A 328 -17.77 -26.50 -7.82
CA THR A 328 -18.97 -26.42 -6.97
C THR A 328 -18.66 -26.16 -5.50
N SER A 329 -17.42 -26.41 -5.07
CA SER A 329 -16.96 -26.14 -3.71
C SER A 329 -16.80 -24.66 -3.39
N VAL A 330 -16.64 -23.80 -4.40
CA VAL A 330 -16.44 -22.36 -4.20
C VAL A 330 -17.75 -21.72 -3.77
N GLU A 331 -17.75 -21.13 -2.58
CA GLU A 331 -18.87 -20.38 -1.99
C GLU A 331 -18.69 -18.88 -2.21
N SER A 332 -17.45 -18.38 -2.16
CA SER A 332 -17.18 -16.96 -2.32
C SER A 332 -15.84 -16.64 -2.99
N ILE A 333 -15.82 -15.47 -3.62
CA ILE A 333 -14.63 -14.79 -4.09
C ILE A 333 -14.45 -13.54 -3.26
N PHE A 334 -13.21 -13.25 -2.87
CA PHE A 334 -12.84 -11.98 -2.29
C PHE A 334 -11.80 -11.28 -3.18
N THR A 335 -12.13 -10.07 -3.65
CA THR A 335 -11.23 -9.23 -4.43
C THR A 335 -10.80 -7.98 -3.67
N GLY A 336 -9.60 -7.50 -3.96
CA GLY A 336 -9.05 -6.29 -3.39
C GLY A 336 -7.82 -5.84 -4.19
N ALA A 337 -7.06 -4.90 -3.64
CA ALA A 337 -5.87 -4.29 -4.25
C ALA A 337 -6.10 -3.48 -5.55
N ALA A 338 -7.20 -3.72 -6.26
CA ALA A 338 -7.71 -2.92 -7.37
C ALA A 338 -9.25 -2.98 -7.40
N PRO A 339 -9.94 -1.93 -7.88
CA PRO A 339 -11.39 -1.96 -8.03
C PRO A 339 -11.84 -3.08 -8.98
N LEU A 340 -12.86 -3.84 -8.60
CA LEU A 340 -13.59 -4.72 -9.52
C LEU A 340 -14.86 -4.00 -9.98
N GLY A 341 -14.94 -3.75 -11.29
CA GLY A 341 -16.09 -3.10 -11.90
C GLY A 341 -17.38 -3.90 -11.71
N GLU A 342 -18.48 -3.19 -11.52
CA GLU A 342 -19.81 -3.80 -11.32
C GLU A 342 -20.19 -4.74 -12.47
N SER A 343 -19.95 -4.35 -13.73
CA SER A 343 -20.22 -5.18 -14.89
C SER A 343 -19.46 -6.50 -14.86
N THR A 344 -18.17 -6.46 -14.54
CA THR A 344 -17.32 -7.65 -14.42
C THR A 344 -17.80 -8.57 -13.29
N ALA A 345 -18.20 -8.01 -12.14
CA ALA A 345 -18.80 -8.79 -11.06
C ALA A 345 -20.11 -9.46 -11.51
N ARG A 346 -20.99 -8.72 -12.22
CA ARG A 346 -22.23 -9.29 -12.77
C ARG A 346 -21.97 -10.40 -13.79
N ASP A 347 -20.96 -10.27 -14.64
CA ASP A 347 -20.64 -11.29 -15.63
C ASP A 347 -20.12 -12.58 -14.97
N LEU A 348 -19.28 -12.47 -13.94
CA LEU A 348 -18.88 -13.62 -13.16
C LEU A 348 -20.06 -14.28 -12.42
N ALA A 349 -20.96 -13.48 -11.85
CA ALA A 349 -22.16 -13.99 -11.16
C ALA A 349 -23.11 -14.73 -12.11
N LYS A 350 -23.19 -14.32 -13.39
CA LYS A 350 -23.96 -15.06 -14.41
C LYS A 350 -23.37 -16.44 -14.68
N LEU A 351 -22.05 -16.56 -14.69
CA LEU A 351 -21.35 -17.83 -14.91
C LEU A 351 -21.39 -18.75 -13.69
N HIS A 352 -21.32 -18.16 -12.49
CA HIS A 352 -21.34 -18.86 -11.22
C HIS A 352 -22.35 -18.23 -10.24
N PRO A 353 -23.67 -18.52 -10.41
CA PRO A 353 -24.72 -17.87 -9.62
C PRO A 353 -24.69 -18.16 -8.11
N SER A 354 -24.02 -19.23 -7.68
CA SER A 354 -23.88 -19.58 -6.27
C SER A 354 -22.74 -18.84 -5.57
N TRP A 355 -21.87 -18.14 -6.31
CA TRP A 355 -20.69 -17.49 -5.74
C TRP A 355 -21.03 -16.11 -5.20
N LEU A 356 -20.67 -15.86 -3.94
CA LEU A 356 -20.69 -14.53 -3.36
C LEU A 356 -19.45 -13.75 -3.83
N ILE A 357 -19.64 -12.70 -4.63
CA ILE A 357 -18.54 -11.87 -5.15
C ILE A 357 -18.35 -10.67 -4.24
N ARG A 358 -17.33 -10.76 -3.39
CA ARG A 358 -17.06 -9.83 -2.29
C ARG A 358 -15.85 -8.97 -2.62
N GLN A 359 -15.85 -7.72 -2.17
CA GLN A 359 -14.73 -6.81 -2.36
C GLN A 359 -14.24 -6.25 -1.02
N GLY A 360 -13.07 -5.65 -1.03
CA GLY A 360 -12.54 -4.95 0.12
C GLY A 360 -11.55 -3.88 -0.25
N TYR A 361 -11.44 -2.88 0.62
CA TYR A 361 -10.44 -1.84 0.54
C TYR A 361 -9.53 -1.84 1.77
N GLY A 362 -8.27 -1.54 1.52
CA GLY A 362 -7.21 -1.49 2.50
C GLY A 362 -5.88 -1.10 1.87
N MET A 363 -4.94 -0.68 2.71
CA MET A 363 -3.58 -0.33 2.30
C MET A 363 -2.56 -0.98 3.23
N THR A 364 -1.28 -0.97 2.84
CA THR A 364 -0.23 -1.50 3.71
C THR A 364 -0.16 -0.71 5.01
N GLU A 365 -0.41 0.59 4.93
CA GLU A 365 -0.34 1.55 6.03
C GLU A 365 -1.53 1.46 7.02
N THR A 366 -2.57 0.69 6.71
CA THR A 366 -3.70 0.37 7.62
C THR A 366 -3.60 -1.07 8.15
N CYS A 367 -2.47 -1.75 7.92
CA CYS A 367 -2.29 -3.17 8.23
C CYS A 367 -3.37 -4.06 7.58
N THR A 368 -3.64 -3.77 6.30
CA THR A 368 -4.63 -4.34 5.39
C THR A 368 -6.03 -3.74 5.49
N GLY A 369 -7.06 -4.47 5.90
CA GLY A 369 -8.46 -4.18 5.60
C GLY A 369 -8.97 -3.00 6.41
N VAL A 370 -9.70 -2.10 5.74
CA VAL A 370 -10.41 -0.96 6.35
C VAL A 370 -11.92 -1.18 6.27
N CYS A 371 -12.40 -1.57 5.09
CA CYS A 371 -13.79 -1.99 4.85
C CYS A 371 -13.79 -3.23 3.95
N LEU A 372 -14.72 -4.15 4.23
CA LEU A 372 -14.87 -5.41 3.51
C LEU A 372 -16.36 -5.70 3.32
N THR A 373 -16.71 -6.33 2.20
CA THR A 373 -18.05 -6.88 1.96
C THR A 373 -18.25 -8.16 2.77
N THR A 374 -19.30 -8.27 3.58
CA THR A 374 -19.72 -9.51 4.26
C THR A 374 -20.49 -10.43 3.32
N GLU A 375 -20.80 -11.66 3.75
CA GLU A 375 -21.62 -12.59 2.95
C GLU A 375 -23.07 -12.12 2.86
N GLU A 376 -23.54 -11.42 3.90
CA GLU A 376 -24.92 -10.95 4.03
C GLU A 376 -25.17 -9.59 3.34
N ASP A 377 -24.13 -8.85 2.97
CA ASP A 377 -24.24 -7.48 2.46
C ASP A 377 -23.42 -7.23 1.19
N VAL A 378 -23.63 -8.08 0.18
CA VAL A 378 -22.97 -7.96 -1.12
C VAL A 378 -23.59 -6.84 -1.96
N TRP A 379 -22.80 -5.79 -2.23
CA TRP A 379 -23.17 -4.71 -3.14
C TRP A 379 -22.07 -4.44 -4.16
N PHE A 380 -22.32 -4.75 -5.44
CA PHE A 380 -21.31 -4.61 -6.49
C PHE A 380 -20.91 -3.15 -6.73
N GLY A 381 -19.61 -2.95 -6.98
CA GLY A 381 -19.00 -1.63 -7.10
C GLY A 381 -18.59 -1.01 -5.76
N SER A 382 -19.14 -1.50 -4.64
CA SER A 382 -18.74 -1.09 -3.29
C SER A 382 -17.56 -1.91 -2.76
N SER A 383 -16.76 -1.31 -1.87
CA SER A 383 -15.73 -1.98 -1.07
C SER A 383 -16.25 -2.54 0.27
N GLY A 384 -17.57 -2.45 0.51
CA GLY A 384 -18.22 -2.91 1.73
C GLY A 384 -18.27 -1.86 2.84
N HIS A 385 -18.69 -2.29 4.02
CA HIS A 385 -18.78 -1.45 5.21
C HIS A 385 -17.53 -1.56 6.09
N LEU A 386 -17.35 -0.58 6.97
CA LEU A 386 -16.18 -0.48 7.82
C LEU A 386 -16.04 -1.68 8.77
N LEU A 387 -14.80 -2.11 8.96
CA LEU A 387 -14.45 -3.06 9.99
C LEU A 387 -14.62 -2.44 11.39
N PRO A 388 -14.92 -3.23 12.44
CA PRO A 388 -14.98 -2.75 13.82
C PRO A 388 -13.71 -1.99 14.24
N GLY A 389 -13.85 -0.92 15.02
CA GLY A 389 -12.70 -0.13 15.49
C GLY A 389 -12.01 0.73 14.42
N PHE A 390 -12.60 0.87 13.23
CA PHE A 390 -12.25 1.92 12.28
C PHE A 390 -13.20 3.10 12.38
N THR A 391 -12.64 4.29 12.20
CA THR A 391 -13.37 5.55 12.03
C THR A 391 -12.85 6.22 10.77
N VAL A 392 -13.73 6.79 9.94
CA VAL A 392 -13.31 7.48 8.71
C VAL A 392 -14.00 8.83 8.54
N LYS A 393 -13.37 9.68 7.75
CA LYS A 393 -13.88 10.97 7.29
C LYS A 393 -13.65 11.09 5.79
N ILE A 394 -14.53 11.83 5.12
CA ILE A 394 -14.31 12.26 3.74
C ILE A 394 -14.04 13.77 3.77
N VAL A 395 -12.91 14.19 3.19
CA VAL A 395 -12.43 15.58 3.24
C VAL A 395 -12.32 16.12 1.81
N ARG A 396 -12.99 17.23 1.54
CA ARG A 396 -12.95 17.90 0.23
C ARG A 396 -11.57 18.53 -0.02
N PRO A 397 -11.23 18.86 -1.27
CA PRO A 397 -9.94 19.50 -1.58
C PRO A 397 -9.68 20.84 -0.87
N ASP A 398 -10.73 21.54 -0.46
CA ASP A 398 -10.64 22.79 0.31
C ASP A 398 -10.39 22.57 1.82
N GLY A 399 -10.30 21.30 2.27
CA GLY A 399 -10.10 20.91 3.66
C GLY A 399 -11.39 20.78 4.48
N SER A 400 -12.56 21.06 3.90
CA SER A 400 -13.84 20.88 4.58
C SER A 400 -14.25 19.41 4.65
N GLU A 401 -14.82 18.99 5.77
CA GLU A 401 -15.41 17.65 5.87
C GLU A 401 -16.71 17.57 5.06
N VAL A 402 -16.92 16.45 4.38
CA VAL A 402 -18.21 16.11 3.79
C VAL A 402 -19.26 15.93 4.88
N SER A 403 -20.47 16.41 4.61
CA SER A 403 -21.60 16.43 5.55
C SER A 403 -22.82 15.61 5.08
N ALA A 404 -22.77 15.01 3.90
CA ALA A 404 -23.84 14.22 3.33
C ALA A 404 -23.29 12.96 2.62
N TYR A 405 -24.15 11.95 2.44
CA TYR A 405 -23.82 10.78 1.64
C TYR A 405 -23.67 11.14 0.16
N ASN A 406 -22.96 10.29 -0.57
CA ASN A 406 -22.77 10.38 -2.03
C ASN A 406 -21.94 11.58 -2.52
N GLU A 407 -21.17 12.21 -1.63
CA GLU A 407 -20.19 13.23 -2.00
C GLU A 407 -18.75 12.69 -1.97
N GLU A 408 -17.95 13.12 -2.93
CA GLU A 408 -16.55 12.71 -3.08
C GLU A 408 -15.59 13.57 -2.25
N GLY A 409 -14.54 12.93 -1.75
CA GLY A 409 -13.39 13.60 -1.14
C GLY A 409 -12.29 12.62 -0.77
N GLU A 410 -11.19 13.13 -0.23
CA GLU A 410 -10.09 12.33 0.31
C GLU A 410 -10.59 11.51 1.50
N LEU A 411 -10.35 10.21 1.47
CA LEU A 411 -10.61 9.31 2.58
C LEU A 411 -9.52 9.48 3.65
N LEU A 412 -9.93 9.86 4.86
CA LEU A 412 -9.10 9.80 6.05
C LEU A 412 -9.57 8.64 6.92
N VAL A 413 -8.62 7.85 7.43
CA VAL A 413 -8.91 6.63 8.20
C VAL A 413 -8.22 6.70 9.56
N GLN A 414 -8.87 6.22 10.61
CA GLN A 414 -8.30 6.10 11.96
C GLN A 414 -8.58 4.69 12.51
N SER A 415 -7.54 4.07 13.08
CA SER A 415 -7.67 2.83 13.84
C SER A 415 -6.37 2.50 14.58
N HIS A 416 -6.43 1.60 15.56
CA HIS A 416 -5.25 0.99 16.21
C HIS A 416 -4.47 0.06 15.26
N SER A 417 -5.04 -0.35 14.12
CA SER A 417 -4.33 -1.09 13.08
C SER A 417 -3.45 -0.21 12.18
N VAL A 418 -3.57 1.13 12.26
CA VAL A 418 -2.70 2.06 11.52
C VAL A 418 -1.25 1.85 11.94
N VAL A 419 -0.40 1.62 10.94
CA VAL A 419 0.99 1.17 11.11
C VAL A 419 1.87 2.21 11.80
N LEU A 420 3.09 1.84 12.20
CA LEU A 420 4.07 2.73 12.87
C LEU A 420 4.56 3.89 11.97
N GLY A 421 4.65 3.64 10.67
CA GLY A 421 5.02 4.63 9.67
C GLY A 421 5.96 4.07 8.62
N TYR A 422 6.60 4.96 7.87
CA TYR A 422 7.65 4.63 6.92
C TYR A 422 9.03 4.68 7.59
N LEU A 423 9.83 3.64 7.37
CA LEU A 423 11.21 3.53 7.83
C LEU A 423 12.07 4.64 7.20
N ASN A 424 12.80 5.38 8.05
CA ASN A 424 13.76 6.40 7.64
C ASN A 424 13.20 7.48 6.67
N ASN A 425 11.91 7.81 6.79
CA ASN A 425 11.25 8.78 5.92
C ASN A 425 10.36 9.76 6.70
N PRO A 426 10.95 10.72 7.43
CA PRO A 426 10.20 11.66 8.28
C PRO A 426 9.22 12.53 7.50
N ASP A 427 9.57 12.95 6.28
CA ASP A 427 8.69 13.79 5.44
C ASP A 427 7.43 13.04 5.03
N ALA A 428 7.58 11.82 4.49
CA ALA A 428 6.42 10.99 4.15
C ALA A 428 5.59 10.64 5.38
N ASN A 429 6.22 10.49 6.55
CA ASN A 429 5.50 10.25 7.79
C ASN A 429 4.64 11.45 8.21
N ALA A 430 5.21 12.66 8.17
CA ALA A 430 4.49 13.89 8.52
C ALA A 430 3.35 14.21 7.54
N GLU A 431 3.52 13.88 6.25
CA GLU A 431 2.48 14.05 5.23
C GLU A 431 1.32 13.06 5.38
N THR A 432 1.61 11.82 5.83
CA THR A 432 0.68 10.69 5.74
C THR A 432 -0.03 10.44 7.07
N PHE A 433 0.70 10.46 8.19
CA PHE A 433 0.19 10.09 9.50
C PHE A 433 0.01 11.32 10.37
N LEU A 434 -1.24 11.57 10.75
CA LEU A 434 -1.59 12.63 11.68
C LEU A 434 -1.51 12.10 13.12
N PRO A 435 -1.25 12.97 14.11
CA PRO A 435 -1.19 12.56 15.52
C PRO A 435 -2.47 11.89 16.01
N ASP A 436 -2.33 10.98 16.96
CA ASP A 436 -3.46 10.48 17.74
C ASP A 436 -3.84 11.55 18.78
N THR A 437 -5.03 12.11 18.66
CA THR A 437 -5.52 13.19 19.52
C THR A 437 -6.62 12.74 20.49
N ASP A 438 -7.16 11.53 20.30
CA ASP A 438 -8.34 11.03 21.04
C ASP A 438 -8.17 9.59 21.57
N GLY A 439 -6.97 9.02 21.44
CA GLY A 439 -6.62 7.71 21.96
C GLY A 439 -7.15 6.54 21.12
N LYS A 440 -7.68 6.79 19.92
CA LYS A 440 -8.26 5.75 19.02
C LYS A 440 -7.30 5.28 17.94
N GLY A 441 -6.02 5.62 18.07
CA GLY A 441 -5.01 5.45 17.03
C GLY A 441 -4.88 6.67 16.15
N ARG A 442 -3.90 6.63 15.24
CA ARG A 442 -3.58 7.75 14.36
C ARG A 442 -4.53 7.84 13.17
N TRP A 443 -4.78 9.06 12.73
CA TRP A 443 -5.40 9.29 11.43
C TRP A 443 -4.36 9.14 10.32
N ILE A 444 -4.76 8.54 9.20
CA ILE A 444 -3.98 8.46 7.97
C ILE A 444 -4.72 9.16 6.83
N ARG A 445 -3.99 9.96 6.07
CA ARG A 445 -4.40 10.47 4.76
C ARG A 445 -4.10 9.41 3.72
N THR A 446 -5.13 8.74 3.18
CA THR A 446 -4.91 7.60 2.29
C THR A 446 -4.42 8.03 0.90
N GLY A 447 -4.73 9.26 0.50
CA GLY A 447 -4.57 9.74 -0.87
C GLY A 447 -5.54 9.09 -1.86
N ASP A 448 -6.58 8.41 -1.37
CA ASP A 448 -7.66 7.80 -2.14
C ASP A 448 -8.92 8.67 -2.04
N VAL A 449 -9.63 8.83 -3.17
CA VAL A 449 -10.94 9.50 -3.22
C VAL A 449 -12.01 8.44 -2.98
N ALA A 450 -12.91 8.74 -2.05
CA ALA A 450 -13.98 7.82 -1.70
C ALA A 450 -15.32 8.54 -1.56
N ILE A 451 -16.37 7.73 -1.66
CA ILE A 451 -17.76 8.11 -1.41
C ILE A 451 -18.31 7.15 -0.34
N VAL A 452 -19.09 7.70 0.59
CA VAL A 452 -19.91 6.91 1.51
C VAL A 452 -21.37 6.94 1.05
N SER A 453 -21.96 5.78 0.87
CA SER A 453 -23.33 5.58 0.40
C SER A 453 -24.07 4.60 1.30
N VAL A 454 -25.39 4.70 1.39
CA VAL A 454 -26.21 3.72 2.12
C VAL A 454 -26.61 2.61 1.15
N ALA A 455 -26.18 1.38 1.45
CA ALA A 455 -26.50 0.20 0.67
C ALA A 455 -27.99 -0.19 0.80
N PRO A 456 -28.53 -1.05 -0.10
CA PRO A 456 -29.89 -1.57 0.03
C PRO A 456 -30.19 -2.28 1.37
N SER A 457 -29.16 -2.81 2.02
CA SER A 457 -29.22 -3.38 3.37
C SER A 457 -29.51 -2.36 4.47
N GLY A 458 -29.31 -1.07 4.18
CA GLY A 458 -29.36 0.03 5.14
C GLY A 458 -28.00 0.35 5.79
N ASN A 459 -26.95 -0.42 5.51
CA ASN A 459 -25.62 -0.16 6.05
C ASN A 459 -24.85 0.90 5.23
N GLU A 460 -23.95 1.62 5.91
CA GLU A 460 -23.03 2.54 5.26
C GLU A 460 -21.90 1.78 4.56
N HIS A 461 -21.73 2.04 3.28
CA HIS A 461 -20.75 1.40 2.41
C HIS A 461 -19.79 2.43 1.84
N ILE A 462 -18.53 2.02 1.70
CA ILE A 462 -17.48 2.85 1.11
C ILE A 462 -17.20 2.38 -0.31
N THR A 463 -17.13 3.32 -1.23
CA THR A 463 -16.70 3.08 -2.61
C THR A 463 -15.48 3.94 -2.90
N ILE A 464 -14.38 3.31 -3.31
CA ILE A 464 -13.18 4.01 -3.73
C ILE A 464 -13.31 4.33 -5.22
N THR A 465 -13.36 5.62 -5.54
CA THR A 465 -13.52 6.05 -6.93
C THR A 465 -12.16 6.24 -7.59
N GLU A 466 -11.19 6.87 -6.91
CA GLU A 466 -9.95 7.31 -7.53
C GLU A 466 -8.73 7.35 -6.58
N ARG A 467 -7.53 7.54 -7.14
CA ARG A 467 -6.27 7.83 -6.41
C ARG A 467 -5.85 9.26 -6.70
N ILE A 468 -5.78 10.13 -5.70
CA ILE A 468 -5.48 11.57 -5.89
C ILE A 468 -4.21 11.81 -6.72
N LYS A 469 -3.13 11.09 -6.41
CA LYS A 469 -1.83 11.23 -7.10
C LYS A 469 -1.78 10.56 -8.48
N GLU A 470 -2.78 9.79 -8.85
CA GLU A 470 -2.86 9.10 -10.15
C GLU A 470 -3.83 9.77 -11.11
N LEU A 471 -4.50 10.84 -10.68
CA LEU A 471 -5.45 11.57 -11.51
C LEU A 471 -4.76 12.31 -12.64
N ILE A 472 -5.31 12.12 -13.83
CA ILE A 472 -4.89 12.80 -15.05
C ILE A 472 -5.59 14.16 -15.05
N LYS A 473 -4.81 15.25 -15.11
CA LYS A 473 -5.33 16.61 -15.09
C LYS A 473 -5.53 17.12 -16.51
N VAL A 474 -6.76 16.99 -17.03
CA VAL A 474 -7.13 17.38 -18.40
C VAL A 474 -7.94 18.67 -18.39
N ASN A 475 -7.37 19.78 -18.87
CA ASN A 475 -8.00 21.12 -18.86
C ASN A 475 -8.53 21.54 -17.48
N GLY A 476 -7.84 21.16 -16.41
CA GLY A 476 -8.28 21.40 -15.03
C GLY A 476 -9.31 20.41 -14.48
N HIS A 477 -9.85 19.51 -15.31
CA HIS A 477 -10.66 18.37 -14.86
C HIS A 477 -9.78 17.21 -14.42
N GLN A 478 -10.23 16.48 -13.40
CA GLN A 478 -9.56 15.26 -12.92
C GLN A 478 -10.19 14.05 -13.62
N VAL A 479 -9.34 13.15 -14.12
CA VAL A 479 -9.75 11.93 -14.82
C VAL A 479 -9.04 10.74 -14.17
N ALA A 480 -9.81 9.83 -13.56
CA ALA A 480 -9.24 8.58 -13.06
C ALA A 480 -8.85 7.62 -14.19
N PRO A 481 -7.58 7.15 -14.18
CA PRO A 481 -7.17 6.03 -15.04
C PRO A 481 -8.03 4.79 -14.82
N ALA A 482 -8.35 4.44 -13.57
CA ALA A 482 -9.08 3.22 -13.22
C ALA A 482 -10.48 3.17 -13.82
N GLU A 483 -11.18 4.31 -13.91
CA GLU A 483 -12.49 4.42 -14.57
C GLU A 483 -12.39 4.07 -16.06
N LEU A 484 -11.37 4.60 -16.73
CA LEU A 484 -11.13 4.34 -18.15
C LEU A 484 -10.66 2.91 -18.39
N GLU A 485 -9.82 2.36 -17.50
CA GLU A 485 -9.39 0.97 -17.53
C GLU A 485 -10.57 0.01 -17.39
N ALA A 486 -11.45 0.22 -16.42
CA ALA A 486 -12.64 -0.60 -16.23
C ALA A 486 -13.57 -0.56 -17.45
N LEU A 487 -13.73 0.60 -18.09
CA LEU A 487 -14.47 0.71 -19.35
C LEU A 487 -13.75 -0.01 -20.49
N LEU A 488 -12.44 0.17 -20.63
CA LEU A 488 -11.67 -0.50 -21.69
C LEU A 488 -11.75 -2.03 -21.57
N LEU A 489 -11.71 -2.55 -20.34
CA LEU A 489 -11.82 -3.98 -20.06
C LEU A 489 -13.21 -4.56 -20.40
N SER A 490 -14.25 -3.74 -20.57
CA SER A 490 -15.55 -4.21 -21.05
C SER A 490 -15.67 -4.26 -22.58
N HIS A 491 -14.64 -3.83 -23.31
CA HIS A 491 -14.62 -3.85 -24.77
C HIS A 491 -14.34 -5.28 -25.33
N PRO A 492 -15.07 -5.77 -26.34
CA PRO A 492 -14.93 -7.16 -26.86
C PRO A 492 -13.55 -7.56 -27.40
N SER A 493 -12.71 -6.58 -27.73
CA SER A 493 -11.37 -6.75 -28.29
C SER A 493 -10.23 -6.56 -27.27
N VAL A 494 -10.53 -6.16 -26.03
CA VAL A 494 -9.54 -5.83 -24.99
C VAL A 494 -9.42 -6.97 -23.99
N ALA A 495 -8.22 -7.51 -23.82
CA ALA A 495 -7.92 -8.53 -22.81
C ALA A 495 -7.46 -7.91 -21.49
N ASP A 496 -6.72 -6.82 -21.59
CA ASP A 496 -6.17 -6.09 -20.45
C ASP A 496 -5.90 -4.64 -20.85
N ALA A 497 -5.94 -3.71 -19.90
CA ALA A 497 -5.72 -2.31 -20.16
C ALA A 497 -5.07 -1.58 -18.99
N ALA A 498 -4.28 -0.56 -19.31
CA ALA A 498 -3.75 0.40 -18.36
C ALA A 498 -3.80 1.81 -18.96
N VAL A 499 -4.16 2.80 -18.16
CA VAL A 499 -4.22 4.19 -18.58
C VAL A 499 -3.19 5.01 -17.79
N ILE A 500 -2.46 5.88 -18.48
CA ILE A 500 -1.51 6.81 -17.87
C ILE A 500 -1.76 8.25 -18.35
N PRO A 501 -1.41 9.26 -17.53
CA PRO A 501 -1.29 10.63 -18.01
C PRO A 501 -0.12 10.72 -18.99
N VAL A 502 -0.35 11.40 -20.12
CA VAL A 502 0.73 11.89 -20.99
C VAL A 502 0.64 13.41 -21.13
N PRO A 503 1.77 14.13 -21.19
CA PRO A 503 1.77 15.58 -21.31
C PRO A 503 1.05 16.05 -22.60
N SER A 504 0.33 17.17 -22.50
CA SER A 504 -0.35 17.84 -23.60
C SER A 504 -0.20 19.34 -23.48
N ASP A 505 0.36 19.99 -24.50
CA ASP A 505 0.60 21.45 -24.50
C ASP A 505 -0.68 22.27 -24.33
N ARG A 506 -1.84 21.71 -24.72
CA ARG A 506 -3.14 22.41 -24.64
C ARG A 506 -3.91 22.09 -23.37
N ALA A 507 -3.82 20.84 -22.89
CA ALA A 507 -4.68 20.33 -21.83
C ALA A 507 -3.95 20.09 -20.50
N GLY A 508 -2.64 20.34 -20.44
CA GLY A 508 -1.78 19.93 -19.35
C GLY A 508 -1.42 18.46 -19.49
N GLU A 509 -2.39 17.58 -19.25
CA GLU A 509 -2.29 16.14 -19.47
C GLU A 509 -3.46 15.63 -20.31
N VAL A 510 -3.29 14.47 -20.94
CA VAL A 510 -4.36 13.70 -21.57
C VAL A 510 -4.21 12.20 -21.29
N PRO A 511 -5.30 11.43 -21.29
CA PRO A 511 -5.22 9.98 -21.09
C PRO A 511 -4.64 9.25 -22.31
N ARG A 512 -3.63 8.40 -22.09
CA ARG A 512 -3.17 7.38 -23.04
C ARG A 512 -3.51 5.99 -22.52
N ALA A 513 -4.01 5.12 -23.38
CA ALA A 513 -4.26 3.72 -23.05
C ALA A 513 -3.18 2.79 -23.64
N TYR A 514 -2.74 1.86 -22.82
CA TYR A 514 -2.01 0.65 -23.20
C TYR A 514 -2.98 -0.51 -23.16
N VAL A 515 -3.04 -1.31 -24.22
CA VAL A 515 -4.04 -2.35 -24.41
C VAL A 515 -3.39 -3.67 -24.81
N VAL A 516 -3.78 -4.76 -24.14
CA VAL A 516 -3.51 -6.13 -24.60
C VAL A 516 -4.75 -6.58 -25.37
N LYS A 517 -4.57 -7.11 -26.59
CA LYS A 517 -5.68 -7.61 -27.41
C LYS A 517 -6.12 -8.99 -26.93
N LEU A 518 -7.42 -9.29 -27.03
CA LEU A 518 -7.91 -10.66 -26.83
C LEU A 518 -7.40 -11.56 -27.96
N SER A 519 -6.99 -12.80 -27.63
CA SER A 519 -6.39 -13.74 -28.59
C SER A 519 -7.30 -14.12 -29.77
N ARG A 520 -8.61 -13.86 -29.66
CA ARG A 520 -9.61 -14.07 -30.73
C ARG A 520 -9.67 -12.93 -31.75
N VAL A 521 -9.06 -11.78 -31.44
CA VAL A 521 -8.85 -10.68 -32.39
C VAL A 521 -7.73 -11.16 -33.31
N SER A 522 -8.09 -11.51 -34.55
CA SER A 522 -7.13 -12.13 -35.48
C SER A 522 -5.97 -11.18 -35.77
N ILE A 523 -4.81 -11.75 -36.15
CA ILE A 523 -3.66 -11.00 -36.68
C ILE A 523 -4.05 -10.23 -37.96
N GLU A 524 -5.18 -10.58 -38.58
CA GLU A 524 -5.69 -10.04 -39.85
C GLU A 524 -6.52 -8.75 -39.66
N GLU A 525 -7.03 -8.46 -38.45
CA GLU A 525 -7.72 -7.20 -38.18
C GLU A 525 -6.70 -6.05 -38.08
N ASN A 526 -6.87 -5.04 -38.94
CA ASN A 526 -5.97 -3.88 -38.97
C ASN A 526 -6.01 -3.14 -37.63
N ASP A 527 -4.87 -3.07 -36.94
CA ASP A 527 -4.71 -2.39 -35.65
C ASP A 527 -5.30 -0.97 -35.63
N LYS A 528 -5.29 -0.24 -36.76
CA LYS A 528 -5.90 1.09 -36.85
C LYS A 528 -7.42 1.04 -36.71
N ILE A 529 -8.07 0.01 -37.23
CA ILE A 529 -9.52 -0.19 -37.12
C ILE A 529 -9.85 -0.50 -35.66
N VAL A 530 -9.14 -1.45 -35.04
CA VAL A 530 -9.36 -1.84 -33.64
C VAL A 530 -9.13 -0.66 -32.69
N LYS A 531 -8.05 0.11 -32.87
CA LYS A 531 -7.82 1.34 -32.06
C LYS A 531 -8.94 2.35 -32.24
N ARG A 532 -9.44 2.53 -33.47
CA ARG A 532 -10.54 3.47 -33.74
C ARG A 532 -11.84 3.00 -33.09
N ASP A 533 -12.10 1.69 -33.09
CA ASP A 533 -13.27 1.09 -32.47
C ASP A 533 -13.24 1.28 -30.94
N ILE A 534 -12.10 0.97 -30.30
CA ILE A 534 -11.87 1.20 -28.87
C ILE A 534 -12.02 2.68 -28.52
N ALA A 535 -11.42 3.59 -29.31
CA ALA A 535 -11.56 5.02 -29.08
C ALA A 535 -13.02 5.47 -29.13
N LYS A 536 -13.75 5.07 -30.19
CA LYS A 536 -15.19 5.36 -30.32
C LYS A 536 -16.02 4.79 -29.17
N PHE A 537 -15.68 3.61 -28.67
CA PHE A 537 -16.35 3.02 -27.52
C PHE A 537 -16.20 3.89 -26.27
N VAL A 538 -14.99 4.43 -26.02
CA VAL A 538 -14.79 5.40 -24.93
C VAL A 538 -15.56 6.69 -25.19
N GLU A 539 -15.53 7.21 -26.42
CA GLU A 539 -16.22 8.44 -26.80
C GLU A 539 -17.74 8.36 -26.62
N ALA A 540 -18.33 7.19 -26.89
CA ALA A 540 -19.76 6.95 -26.74
C ALA A 540 -20.21 6.85 -25.26
N ASN A 541 -19.30 6.48 -24.36
CA ASN A 541 -19.62 6.19 -22.96
C ASN A 541 -19.07 7.24 -21.96
N LYS A 542 -18.19 8.14 -22.39
CA LYS A 542 -17.51 9.11 -21.51
C LYS A 542 -17.50 10.52 -22.09
N SER A 543 -17.46 11.50 -21.20
CA SER A 543 -17.34 12.92 -21.54
C SER A 543 -16.01 13.24 -22.24
N ARG A 544 -15.99 14.31 -23.04
CA ARG A 544 -14.88 14.65 -23.95
C ARG A 544 -13.51 14.78 -23.27
N TYR A 545 -13.46 15.29 -22.04
CA TYR A 545 -12.20 15.45 -21.30
C TYR A 545 -11.63 14.11 -20.79
N LYS A 546 -12.41 13.01 -20.83
CA LYS A 546 -11.99 11.65 -20.47
C LYS A 546 -11.58 10.81 -21.69
N TRP A 547 -11.65 11.35 -22.91
CA TRP A 547 -11.30 10.63 -24.12
C TRP A 547 -9.79 10.32 -24.17
N LEU A 548 -9.42 9.24 -24.87
CA LEU A 548 -8.04 8.75 -24.99
C LEU A 548 -7.20 9.60 -25.97
N ALA A 549 -7.17 10.91 -25.75
CA ALA A 549 -6.48 11.87 -26.62
C ALA A 549 -4.94 11.70 -26.64
N GLY A 550 -4.38 11.01 -25.64
CA GLY A 550 -2.98 10.59 -25.63
C GLY A 550 -2.68 9.40 -26.54
N GLY A 551 -3.71 8.77 -27.12
CA GLY A 551 -3.61 7.65 -28.05
C GLY A 551 -3.79 6.28 -27.38
N ILE A 552 -3.79 5.24 -28.23
CA ILE A 552 -3.88 3.84 -27.84
C ILE A 552 -2.65 3.10 -28.39
N GLU A 553 -1.94 2.41 -27.51
CA GLU A 553 -0.79 1.57 -27.85
C GLU A 553 -1.11 0.11 -27.51
N PHE A 554 -0.83 -0.80 -28.44
CA PHE A 554 -0.95 -2.23 -28.17
C PHE A 554 0.36 -2.75 -27.61
N ILE A 555 0.28 -3.52 -26.54
CA ILE A 555 1.43 -4.19 -25.92
C ILE A 555 1.08 -5.65 -25.62
N ASP A 556 2.11 -6.48 -25.50
CA ASP A 556 1.91 -7.92 -25.27
C ASP A 556 1.38 -8.20 -23.86
N VAL A 557 1.79 -7.41 -22.86
CA VAL A 557 1.38 -7.59 -21.46
C VAL A 557 1.35 -6.25 -20.72
N ILE A 558 0.31 -6.02 -19.91
CA ILE A 558 0.31 -4.90 -18.95
C ILE A 558 1.26 -5.25 -17.80
N PRO A 559 2.27 -4.40 -17.50
CA PRO A 559 3.17 -4.67 -16.38
C PRO A 559 2.40 -4.56 -15.06
N LYS A 560 2.29 -5.67 -14.34
CA LYS A 560 1.59 -5.78 -13.05
C LYS A 560 2.51 -6.39 -11.99
N SER A 561 2.30 -6.00 -10.73
CA SER A 561 2.88 -6.74 -9.62
C SER A 561 2.26 -8.14 -9.54
N PRO A 562 2.89 -9.10 -8.86
CA PRO A 562 2.26 -10.38 -8.55
C PRO A 562 0.97 -10.26 -7.73
N SER A 563 0.73 -9.12 -7.06
CA SER A 563 -0.55 -8.79 -6.42
C SER A 563 -1.58 -8.16 -7.38
N GLY A 564 -1.35 -8.20 -8.68
CA GLY A 564 -2.26 -7.70 -9.72
C GLY A 564 -2.27 -6.18 -9.92
N LYS A 565 -1.49 -5.41 -9.14
CA LYS A 565 -1.46 -3.95 -9.22
C LYS A 565 -0.69 -3.50 -10.47
N ILE A 566 -1.28 -2.62 -11.28
CA ILE A 566 -0.63 -2.05 -12.48
C ILE A 566 0.59 -1.24 -12.05
N LEU A 567 1.75 -1.57 -12.62
CA LEU A 567 3.02 -0.86 -12.41
C LEU A 567 3.12 0.33 -13.38
N ARG A 568 2.25 1.34 -13.20
CA ARG A 568 2.13 2.52 -14.10
C ARG A 568 3.44 3.28 -14.31
N ARG A 569 4.38 3.19 -13.36
CA ARG A 569 5.73 3.74 -13.51
C ARG A 569 6.44 3.16 -14.73
N LEU A 570 6.38 1.84 -14.94
CA LEU A 570 7.03 1.19 -16.07
C LEU A 570 6.43 1.65 -17.41
N LEU A 571 5.12 1.87 -17.45
CA LEU A 571 4.44 2.42 -18.63
C LEU A 571 4.81 3.89 -18.89
N ARG A 572 4.91 4.72 -17.85
CA ARG A 572 5.38 6.10 -17.98
C ARG A 572 6.85 6.18 -18.41
N ASP A 573 7.70 5.31 -17.89
CA ASP A 573 9.11 5.26 -18.25
C ASP A 573 9.27 4.83 -19.72
N LYS A 574 8.47 3.85 -20.17
CA LYS A 574 8.36 3.48 -21.59
C LYS A 574 7.87 4.64 -22.45
N GLU A 575 6.80 5.32 -22.05
CA GLU A 575 6.26 6.47 -22.79
C GLU A 575 7.28 7.60 -22.95
N LYS A 576 8.02 7.92 -21.88
CA LYS A 576 9.10 8.91 -21.92
C LYS A 576 10.22 8.50 -22.87
N GLU A 577 10.60 7.23 -22.87
CA GLU A 577 11.63 6.70 -23.76
C GLU A 577 11.16 6.72 -25.22
N ASP A 578 9.90 6.35 -25.49
CA ASP A 578 9.31 6.37 -26.82
C ASP A 578 9.23 7.81 -27.36
N ARG A 579 8.86 8.78 -26.53
CA ARG A 579 8.93 10.22 -26.89
C ARG A 579 10.35 10.67 -27.18
N ARG A 580 11.31 10.28 -26.35
CA ARG A 580 12.72 10.60 -26.54
C ARG A 580 13.27 10.07 -27.87
N LYS A 581 12.87 8.84 -28.25
CA LYS A 581 13.20 8.23 -29.55
C LYS A 581 12.50 8.91 -30.73
N ALA A 582 11.27 9.38 -30.53
CA ALA A 582 10.51 10.12 -31.55
C ALA A 582 11.01 11.55 -31.80
N GLY A 583 12.06 12.00 -31.09
CA GLY A 583 12.65 13.33 -31.26
C GLY A 583 12.00 14.43 -30.42
N ASP A 584 11.08 14.09 -29.51
CA ASP A 584 10.54 15.01 -28.52
C ASP A 584 11.61 15.27 -27.45
N ASN A 585 12.36 16.37 -27.59
CA ASN A 585 13.39 16.75 -26.64
C ASN A 585 12.75 17.34 -25.36
N PRO A 586 12.86 16.69 -24.18
CA PRO A 586 12.24 17.16 -22.93
C PRO A 586 12.83 18.48 -22.41
N ASN A 587 13.95 18.96 -22.96
CA ASN A 587 14.54 20.26 -22.64
C ASN A 587 14.03 21.40 -23.53
N ASN A 588 13.20 21.13 -24.53
CA ASN A 588 12.56 22.18 -25.30
C ASN A 588 11.22 22.53 -24.63
N LYS A 589 11.27 23.16 -23.45
CA LYS A 589 10.07 23.75 -22.83
C LYS A 589 9.63 24.93 -23.70
N PRO A 590 8.47 24.89 -24.40
CA PRO A 590 7.88 26.11 -24.89
C PRO A 590 7.53 26.99 -23.69
N ALA A 591 7.69 28.31 -23.83
CA ALA A 591 7.32 29.27 -22.79
C ALA A 591 5.89 28.98 -22.32
N ILE A 592 5.71 28.75 -21.02
CA ILE A 592 4.39 28.57 -20.40
C ILE A 592 3.62 29.89 -20.59
N TYR A 593 2.65 29.90 -21.50
CA TYR A 593 1.65 30.96 -21.56
C TYR A 593 0.51 30.58 -20.61
N ALA A 594 0.57 31.06 -19.38
CA ALA A 594 -0.57 30.99 -18.48
C ALA A 594 -1.60 32.06 -18.90
N ASN A 595 -2.69 31.65 -19.53
CA ASN A 595 -3.85 32.51 -19.74
C ASN A 595 -4.67 32.57 -18.45
N TYR A 596 -4.51 33.64 -17.66
CA TYR A 596 -5.43 33.94 -16.57
C TYR A 596 -6.57 34.81 -17.11
N ILE A 597 -7.78 34.26 -17.16
CA ILE A 597 -9.01 35.03 -17.37
C ILE A 597 -9.40 35.60 -16.00
N VAL A 598 -9.31 36.92 -15.83
CA VAL A 598 -9.84 37.61 -14.65
C VAL A 598 -11.32 37.86 -14.90
N ASP A 599 -12.16 37.25 -14.06
CA ASP A 599 -13.61 37.41 -14.11
C ASP A 599 -14.02 38.87 -13.86
N SER A 600 -15.00 39.34 -14.62
CA SER A 600 -15.45 40.72 -14.67
C SER A 600 -16.30 41.06 -13.44
N ALA A 601 -15.65 41.42 -12.33
CA ALA A 601 -16.33 41.98 -11.16
C ALA A 601 -15.54 43.15 -10.54
N GLY A 602 -15.54 44.29 -11.24
CA GLY A 602 -15.72 45.63 -10.66
C GLY A 602 -14.89 46.14 -9.49
N THR A 603 -13.76 45.52 -9.08
CA THR A 603 -12.95 46.04 -7.97
C THR A 603 -11.44 45.85 -8.22
N PRO A 604 -10.61 46.91 -8.16
CA PRO A 604 -9.17 46.77 -8.39
C PRO A 604 -8.50 45.99 -7.23
N PRO A 605 -7.58 45.05 -7.52
CA PRO A 605 -6.87 44.31 -6.49
C PRO A 605 -5.93 45.22 -5.70
N THR A 606 -5.99 45.12 -4.37
CA THR A 606 -5.04 45.80 -3.47
C THR A 606 -3.64 45.19 -3.58
N LYS A 607 -2.63 45.98 -3.18
CA LYS A 607 -1.18 45.69 -3.26
C LYS A 607 -0.73 44.32 -2.71
N TYR A 608 -1.58 43.64 -1.91
CA TYR A 608 -1.34 42.31 -1.35
C TYR A 608 -1.63 41.15 -2.33
N GLY A 609 -2.49 41.33 -3.34
CA GLY A 609 -2.82 40.29 -4.31
C GLY A 609 -1.68 39.95 -5.29
N PHE A 610 -0.84 40.94 -5.63
CA PHE A 610 0.30 40.75 -6.54
C PHE A 610 1.46 39.96 -5.91
N SER A 611 1.64 40.05 -4.59
CA SER A 611 2.70 39.32 -3.87
C SER A 611 2.49 37.80 -3.92
N ARG A 612 1.23 37.36 -3.79
CA ARG A 612 0.87 35.94 -3.76
C ARG A 612 1.02 35.28 -5.13
N ILE A 613 0.75 36.03 -6.20
CA ILE A 613 0.94 35.57 -7.59
C ILE A 613 2.44 35.39 -7.89
N ILE A 614 3.30 36.29 -7.39
CA ILE A 614 4.75 36.20 -7.59
C ILE A 614 5.38 35.05 -6.77
N GLU A 615 4.86 34.75 -5.58
CA GLU A 615 5.31 33.60 -4.77
C GLU A 615 4.96 32.25 -5.42
N VAL A 616 3.73 32.09 -5.94
CA VAL A 616 3.33 30.87 -6.67
C VAL A 616 4.16 30.68 -7.93
N ILE A 617 4.48 31.77 -8.64
CA ILE A 617 5.34 31.75 -9.83
C ILE A 617 6.80 31.35 -9.48
N ARG A 618 7.29 31.70 -8.28
CA ARG A 618 8.62 31.31 -7.80
C ARG A 618 8.71 29.85 -7.36
N GLU A 619 7.63 29.27 -6.83
CA GLU A 619 7.60 27.87 -6.42
C GLU A 619 7.49 26.89 -7.61
N GLU A 620 6.81 27.27 -8.71
CA GLU A 620 6.66 26.38 -9.87
C GLU A 620 7.77 26.49 -10.93
N ALA A 621 8.45 27.64 -11.05
CA ALA A 621 9.43 27.89 -12.11
C ALA A 621 10.85 28.04 -11.56
N GLY A 622 11.53 26.92 -11.34
CA GLY A 622 12.98 26.91 -11.07
C GLY A 622 13.76 27.76 -12.08
N ALA A 623 14.50 28.75 -11.57
CA ALA A 623 15.57 29.54 -12.20
C ALA A 623 15.54 29.77 -13.73
N THR A 624 14.42 30.17 -14.31
CA THR A 624 14.35 30.59 -15.73
C THR A 624 13.58 31.91 -15.88
N ALA A 625 14.01 32.80 -16.78
CA ALA A 625 13.43 34.14 -16.95
C ALA A 625 11.98 34.08 -17.44
N ILE A 626 11.10 34.87 -16.81
CA ILE A 626 9.66 34.94 -17.13
C ILE A 626 9.39 36.22 -17.93
N THR A 627 8.62 36.09 -19.02
CA THR A 627 8.01 37.24 -19.71
C THR A 627 6.52 37.25 -19.40
N VAL A 628 6.02 38.28 -18.72
CA VAL A 628 4.59 38.44 -18.42
C VAL A 628 3.96 39.34 -19.47
N GLY A 629 3.07 38.79 -20.31
CA GLY A 629 2.22 39.57 -21.20
C GLY A 629 0.87 39.85 -20.55
N VAL A 630 0.52 41.11 -20.32
CA VAL A 630 -0.82 41.50 -19.88
C VAL A 630 -1.64 41.85 -21.11
N VAL A 631 -2.67 41.04 -21.41
CA VAL A 631 -3.66 41.36 -22.44
C VAL A 631 -4.81 42.10 -21.77
N LEU A 632 -4.94 43.40 -22.03
CA LEU A 632 -6.12 44.17 -21.64
C LEU A 632 -7.21 43.96 -22.69
N PRO A 633 -8.49 43.81 -22.29
CA PRO A 633 -9.59 43.76 -23.25
C PRO A 633 -9.67 45.08 -24.02
N SER A 634 -9.83 44.99 -25.34
CA SER A 634 -10.02 46.11 -26.24
C SER A 634 -11.22 46.97 -25.81
N PRO A 635 -11.11 48.31 -25.79
CA PRO A 635 -12.26 49.17 -25.52
C PRO A 635 -13.24 49.18 -26.71
N PRO A 636 -14.53 49.50 -26.48
CA PRO A 636 -15.51 49.66 -27.56
C PRO A 636 -15.14 50.84 -28.49
N PRO A 637 -15.67 50.87 -29.73
CA PRO A 637 -15.02 51.54 -30.85
C PRO A 637 -15.38 53.01 -30.95
N PHE A 638 -15.08 53.85 -29.95
CA PHE A 638 -15.10 55.31 -30.12
C PHE A 638 -14.05 55.95 -29.18
N TYR A 639 -13.20 56.81 -29.74
CA TYR A 639 -12.13 57.67 -29.18
C TYR A 639 -10.67 57.31 -29.57
N PRO A 640 -9.84 58.32 -29.93
CA PRO A 640 -8.47 58.13 -30.44
C PRO A 640 -7.47 57.82 -29.32
N PRO A 641 -6.31 57.19 -29.64
CA PRO A 641 -5.39 56.69 -28.62
C PRO A 641 -4.62 57.82 -27.93
N VAL A 642 -4.76 57.91 -26.61
CA VAL A 642 -3.84 58.65 -25.73
C VAL A 642 -2.74 57.68 -25.31
N ALA A 643 -1.51 57.90 -25.78
CA ALA A 643 -0.34 57.17 -25.33
C ALA A 643 0.04 57.62 -23.90
N VAL A 644 -0.18 56.75 -22.90
CA VAL A 644 0.40 56.91 -21.57
C VAL A 644 1.53 55.90 -21.40
N SER A 645 2.74 56.44 -21.34
CA SER A 645 4.00 55.75 -21.08
C SER A 645 4.07 55.23 -19.64
N ILE A 646 4.21 53.92 -19.46
CA ILE A 646 4.87 53.35 -18.27
C ILE A 646 5.96 52.40 -18.76
N LEU A 647 7.06 52.98 -19.24
CA LEU A 647 8.34 52.29 -19.43
C LEU A 647 9.43 53.14 -18.78
N SER A 648 9.52 53.06 -17.45
CA SER A 648 10.62 53.69 -16.72
C SER A 648 11.13 52.82 -15.57
N GLN A 649 11.22 51.49 -15.73
CA GLN A 649 11.99 50.60 -14.85
C GLN A 649 12.52 49.33 -15.56
N VAL A 650 13.07 49.45 -16.77
CA VAL A 650 13.81 48.34 -17.42
C VAL A 650 15.25 48.78 -17.68
N PRO A 651 16.27 48.07 -17.17
CA PRO A 651 17.67 48.39 -17.43
C PRO A 651 18.01 48.31 -18.93
N SER A 652 18.93 49.15 -19.38
CA SER A 652 19.35 49.32 -20.79
C SER A 652 19.93 48.06 -21.47
N SER A 653 20.06 46.94 -20.75
CA SER A 653 20.62 45.68 -21.22
C SER A 653 19.65 44.79 -22.01
N CYS A 654 18.36 45.13 -22.10
CA CYS A 654 17.34 44.29 -22.75
C CYS A 654 16.75 44.88 -24.05
N ARG A 655 17.53 45.66 -24.82
CA ARG A 655 17.14 46.04 -26.19
C ARG A 655 18.08 45.42 -27.22
N ARG A 656 17.67 44.33 -27.87
CA ARG A 656 18.04 44.06 -29.27
C ARG A 656 17.14 43.03 -29.96
N LEU A 657 16.91 43.34 -31.24
CA LEU A 657 15.96 42.79 -32.20
C LEU A 657 16.45 41.51 -32.89
N SER A 658 15.48 40.81 -33.47
CA SER A 658 15.58 39.74 -34.46
C SER A 658 16.48 40.06 -35.65
N ASN A 659 17.30 39.09 -36.07
CA ASN A 659 17.36 38.56 -37.45
C ASN A 659 18.54 37.58 -37.61
N THR A 660 18.30 36.52 -38.40
CA THR A 660 19.28 35.63 -39.08
C THR A 660 20.05 34.58 -38.26
N VAL A 661 19.89 33.32 -38.68
CA VAL A 661 20.72 32.10 -38.42
C VAL A 661 21.86 32.07 -39.48
N PRO A 662 22.99 31.29 -39.42
CA PRO A 662 23.57 30.36 -38.42
C PRO A 662 25.08 30.61 -38.09
N LEU A 663 25.66 29.95 -37.07
CA LEU A 663 26.79 29.00 -37.20
C LEU A 663 27.34 28.54 -35.84
N TYR A 664 27.82 27.29 -35.83
CA TYR A 664 28.48 26.56 -34.75
C TYR A 664 29.80 27.18 -34.28
N LEU A 665 30.13 27.06 -32.98
CA LEU A 665 31.44 26.55 -32.56
C LEU A 665 31.41 26.00 -31.12
N VAL A 666 32.11 24.88 -30.95
CA VAL A 666 32.22 24.06 -29.74
C VAL A 666 33.70 24.07 -29.28
N LEU A 667 33.92 24.12 -27.95
CA LEU A 667 35.16 23.88 -27.14
C LEU A 667 36.16 25.05 -26.93
N PRO A 668 37.05 25.02 -25.91
CA PRO A 668 36.91 24.55 -24.51
C PRO A 668 37.59 25.45 -23.43
N LEU A 669 37.32 25.16 -22.15
CA LEU A 669 38.18 25.32 -20.94
C LEU A 669 38.99 26.62 -20.69
N HIS A 670 38.65 27.37 -19.61
CA HIS A 670 39.48 27.51 -18.38
C HIS A 670 38.92 28.59 -17.43
N LEU A 671 39.14 28.34 -16.13
CA LEU A 671 39.00 29.27 -15.00
C LEU A 671 39.57 30.65 -15.31
N ILE A 672 38.85 31.72 -14.92
CA ILE A 672 39.35 32.91 -14.20
C ILE A 672 38.13 33.60 -13.59
N VAL A 673 38.16 33.75 -12.26
CA VAL A 673 37.24 34.57 -11.47
C VAL A 673 37.62 36.05 -11.63
N PRO A 674 36.65 36.95 -11.79
CA PRO A 674 36.78 38.23 -11.11
C PRO A 674 35.55 38.62 -10.28
N SER A 675 35.87 38.94 -9.03
CA SER A 675 35.12 39.66 -8.01
C SER A 675 34.40 40.92 -8.52
N VAL A 676 33.11 41.10 -8.15
CA VAL A 676 32.52 42.43 -7.88
C VAL A 676 31.55 42.39 -6.69
N ARG A 677 32.04 42.97 -5.59
CA ARG A 677 31.39 43.74 -4.51
C ARG A 677 29.85 43.84 -4.46
N THR A 678 29.28 43.32 -3.38
CA THR A 678 28.27 44.03 -2.56
C THR A 678 28.42 43.62 -1.09
N THR A 679 29.03 44.50 -0.30
CA THR A 679 29.10 44.42 1.17
C THR A 679 28.42 45.66 1.73
N LYS A 680 27.85 45.52 2.95
CA LYS A 680 27.31 46.55 3.85
C LYS A 680 25.81 46.85 3.74
N LYS A 681 25.01 45.98 4.37
CA LYS A 681 23.92 46.34 5.33
C LYS A 681 23.31 45.04 5.85
N GLY A 682 23.71 44.61 7.05
CA GLY A 682 23.16 43.41 7.68
C GLY A 682 24.01 42.77 8.78
N PHE A 683 24.96 43.49 9.38
CA PHE A 683 25.83 42.94 10.43
C PHE A 683 26.07 43.88 11.61
N PHE A 684 25.11 44.73 11.96
CA PHE A 684 25.26 45.69 13.06
C PHE A 684 24.04 45.80 13.99
N LEU A 685 23.39 44.68 14.29
CA LEU A 685 22.32 44.63 15.29
C LEU A 685 22.17 43.26 15.96
N ALA A 686 23.23 42.79 16.62
CA ALA A 686 23.14 41.78 17.70
C ALA A 686 24.52 41.58 18.34
N LEU A 687 25.01 42.57 19.10
CA LEU A 687 26.08 42.43 20.11
C LEU A 687 26.35 43.79 20.77
N ARG A 688 25.48 44.19 21.72
CA ARG A 688 25.79 45.10 22.84
C ARG A 688 24.54 45.34 23.68
N HIS A 689 24.27 44.41 24.58
CA HIS A 689 23.69 44.57 25.93
C HIS A 689 23.53 43.12 26.44
N GLN A 690 24.10 42.68 27.55
CA GLN A 690 24.78 43.37 28.63
C GLN A 690 25.44 42.30 29.50
N ARG A 691 26.77 42.32 29.64
CA ARG A 691 27.48 41.77 30.81
C ARG A 691 27.92 42.96 31.66
N ARG A 692 27.14 43.26 32.69
CA ARG A 692 27.45 44.00 33.94
C ARG A 692 26.29 43.62 34.87
N GLY A 693 26.43 43.07 36.08
CA GLY A 693 27.60 42.90 36.93
C GLY A 693 27.59 41.57 37.67
N ARG A 694 28.70 41.34 38.34
CA ARG A 694 29.11 40.14 39.09
C ARG A 694 29.09 40.53 40.58
N ARG A 695 28.77 39.54 41.43
CA ARG A 695 29.16 39.39 42.86
C ARG A 695 28.39 40.16 43.93
N ASP A 696 27.68 39.39 44.75
CA ASP A 696 27.80 39.23 46.23
C ASP A 696 26.58 38.37 46.65
N GLN A 697 26.60 37.28 47.43
CA GLN A 697 27.45 36.79 48.52
C GLN A 697 27.51 35.25 48.52
N THR A 698 28.57 34.74 49.15
CA THR A 698 28.86 33.33 49.48
C THR A 698 28.36 32.93 50.87
N ARG A 699 28.12 31.62 51.05
CA ARG A 699 28.27 30.79 52.29
C ARG A 699 27.26 30.99 53.43
N ASP A 700 26.51 29.94 53.78
CA ASP A 700 26.77 28.99 54.88
C ASP A 700 25.51 28.09 55.10
N THR A 701 25.62 26.78 54.87
CA THR A 701 25.72 25.67 55.85
C THR A 701 24.46 25.36 56.65
N ASP A 702 24.01 24.12 56.47
CA ASP A 702 23.58 23.16 57.49
C ASP A 702 22.27 23.29 58.28
N GLU A 703 21.65 22.10 58.35
CA GLU A 703 20.94 21.48 59.47
C GLU A 703 19.41 21.51 59.61
N LYS A 704 18.91 20.27 59.75
CA LYS A 704 17.76 19.74 60.53
C LYS A 704 16.37 19.80 59.89
N LYS A 705 15.82 18.64 59.47
CA LYS A 705 15.13 17.59 60.27
C LYS A 705 13.85 18.12 60.95
N THR A 706 12.69 17.63 60.50
CA THR A 706 11.72 16.76 61.23
C THR A 706 10.47 16.53 60.36
N ARG A 707 10.17 15.27 59.97
CA ARG A 707 9.17 14.35 60.57
C ARG A 707 7.72 14.86 60.54
N SER A 708 6.84 14.12 59.84
CA SER A 708 5.88 13.20 60.50
C SER A 708 4.93 12.52 59.50
N ASN A 709 4.93 11.17 59.52
CA ASN A 709 3.78 10.31 59.21
C ASN A 709 2.57 10.67 60.12
N PRO A 710 1.37 10.18 59.79
CA PRO A 710 0.83 9.14 60.68
C PRO A 710 0.22 7.94 59.96
N THR A 711 0.25 6.83 60.71
CA THR A 711 -0.20 5.49 60.39
C THR A 711 -1.64 5.25 60.90
N THR A 712 -2.30 4.23 60.33
CA THR A 712 -3.28 3.28 60.93
C THR A 712 -4.69 3.72 61.36
N ALA A 713 -5.71 3.09 60.73
CA ALA A 713 -6.83 2.32 61.32
C ALA A 713 -7.71 1.77 60.16
N ARG A 714 -7.75 0.47 59.81
CA ARG A 714 -8.48 -0.69 60.35
C ARG A 714 -10.03 -0.59 60.44
N LEU A 715 -10.68 -1.44 59.62
CA LEU A 715 -11.91 -2.26 59.83
C LEU A 715 -13.30 -1.60 59.67
N PRO A 716 -14.40 -2.36 59.39
CA PRO A 716 -14.52 -3.82 59.19
C PRO A 716 -15.36 -4.28 57.96
N LEU A 717 -15.24 -5.59 57.67
CA LEU A 717 -16.20 -6.44 56.96
C LEU A 717 -17.56 -6.52 57.70
N PRO A 718 -18.62 -7.01 57.02
CA PRO A 718 -19.51 -7.99 57.63
C PRO A 718 -19.51 -9.32 56.87
N ALA A 719 -19.58 -10.39 57.66
CA ALA A 719 -19.69 -11.77 57.22
C ALA A 719 -21.16 -12.17 56.97
N ALA A 720 -21.31 -13.13 56.05
CA ALA A 720 -22.23 -14.27 56.03
C ALA A 720 -23.75 -14.03 56.13
N ASP A 721 -24.46 -14.53 55.12
CA ASP A 721 -25.42 -15.61 55.37
C ASP A 721 -25.46 -16.64 54.22
N ARG A 722 -25.66 -17.89 54.64
CA ARG A 722 -25.81 -19.10 53.83
C ARG A 722 -27.27 -19.26 53.39
N GLU A 723 -27.49 -19.87 52.22
CA GLU A 723 -28.49 -20.92 51.91
C GLU A 723 -28.53 -21.09 50.38
N SER A 724 -27.93 -22.16 49.83
CA SER A 724 -28.54 -23.45 49.50
C SER A 724 -29.51 -23.45 48.31
N ALA A 725 -29.12 -24.25 47.31
CA ALA A 725 -29.95 -25.20 46.56
C ALA A 725 -30.24 -24.92 45.06
N SER A 726 -29.86 -25.93 44.29
CA SER A 726 -30.52 -26.51 43.10
C SER A 726 -30.57 -25.72 41.78
N THR A 727 -29.72 -26.18 40.85
CA THR A 727 -30.03 -26.57 39.44
C THR A 727 -31.48 -26.99 39.18
N PRO A 728 -32.01 -26.91 37.94
CA PRO A 728 -31.33 -27.16 36.65
C PRO A 728 -30.97 -25.94 35.82
#